data_AF-A0A496SGW6-F1
#
_entry.id   AF-A0A496SGW6-F1
#
_cell.length_a   1.000
_cell.length_b   1.000
_cell.length_c   1.000
_cell.angle_alpha   90.00
_cell.angle_beta   90.00
_cell.angle_gamma   90.00
#
_symmetry.space_group_name_H-M   'P 1'
#
loop_
_entity.id
_entity.type
_entity.pdbx_description
1 polymer ?
#
loop_
_entity_poly.entity_id
_entity_poly.type
_entity_poly.pdbx_seq_one_letter_code
_entity_poly.pdbx_strand_id
1 'polypeptide(L)'
;DDNKFQKNEIYKNGAEGIYIESGSDNTLVINNTIYTNTGAGIRNGAGTTTLKNLITKGNSIGIQSSVPITVTYSCINDNKSANVTLDVTCITDNPLFRDESPSSLNLHLRYNSPCIGTGEPNPKPSCMGAHTAYMRLADDIAGNVTSATVYYTTALLFGGIPSDGKIKLYFDEDVFGLIDVTNIKTTSSWGGLPGTFDVEVCYDWLDSYLIITRSGGTKSIPGQTENLIIQSLYNAAISTQHTFEIETRPADDESGYIEYETSNDFAIFGFTNFYVQWSTGNDSWPGTRSKPWKTIQHAANVLNPGEVAIVLPGTQYESVHITNSGEPWGRVITFKAQGNVKVTPISNGKILGPYAFFIDGADWIRVHNFEITGATDSAVCIKDAYRVIFRSTIVHENTNCGYKLVNSDHCSIRFSRIYNNKMGIYITNGNTNWLRGNEIYNNDTIGMMLTGTIKESIIYENKVHNNNNGGIKISGDDADNNQLWDNYCYSGQLFGINIQDGDFNKIIDNTNRNCTDGIILSGNAASNKVSGNIQENNISNGILLSGAALQNTVSNNICSNNKNNISLVGEDVKGNCIISNRCIIGEIGIRIKEGKGNIIYGNDISMLNKCGIYICSSASFNTNEANRIYEATVGIQIESGETNFIHNNILYSNSSKGVYLTNADYNIISSNQIYGPGQNYGIYLSDGDYNVIGNKNVIHNNNYGIYLTDSATFNVINNNRIYSNSNKGIYIYDDDADYNTISSNQIYGPNQDYGI
;
A
#
# COMPACT_ATOMS: atom_id res chain seq x y z
N ASP A 1 13.60 32.36 17.77
CA ASP A 1 13.15 32.67 16.40
C ASP A 1 13.03 31.41 15.56
N ASP A 2 12.35 31.48 14.43
CA ASP A 2 12.21 30.45 13.37
C ASP A 2 11.65 29.08 13.83
N ASN A 3 10.89 29.05 14.93
CA ASN A 3 10.29 27.82 15.47
C ASN A 3 9.06 27.36 14.66
N LYS A 4 8.85 26.04 14.52
CA LYS A 4 7.69 25.48 13.81
C LYS A 4 6.95 24.42 14.63
N PHE A 5 5.65 24.66 14.88
CA PHE A 5 4.75 23.78 15.62
C PHE A 5 3.65 23.27 14.67
N GLN A 6 3.73 21.99 14.25
CA GLN A 6 2.80 21.43 13.26
C GLN A 6 2.24 20.05 13.61
N LYS A 7 0.94 19.82 13.33
CA LYS A 7 0.22 18.53 13.45
C LYS A 7 0.11 17.97 14.88
N ASN A 8 -0.01 18.85 15.88
CA ASN A 8 -0.10 18.47 17.29
C ASN A 8 -1.55 18.51 17.82
N GLU A 9 -1.83 17.67 18.82
CA GLU A 9 -3.03 17.71 19.65
C GLU A 9 -2.64 18.15 21.07
N ILE A 10 -3.23 19.23 21.60
CA ILE A 10 -2.75 19.91 22.82
C ILE A 10 -3.92 20.23 23.75
N TYR A 11 -3.98 19.58 24.91
CA TYR A 11 -5.18 19.65 25.77
C TYR A 11 -4.95 19.43 27.25
N LYS A 12 -5.93 19.86 28.05
CA LYS A 12 -6.01 19.71 29.52
C LYS A 12 -4.78 20.24 30.27
N ASN A 13 -4.04 21.17 29.69
CA ASN A 13 -2.91 21.81 30.36
C ASN A 13 -3.39 22.72 31.50
N GLY A 14 -2.62 22.73 32.60
CA GLY A 14 -2.82 23.59 33.76
C GLY A 14 -2.46 25.07 33.55
N ALA A 15 -2.15 25.45 32.32
CA ALA A 15 -1.86 26.80 31.85
C ALA A 15 -2.25 26.92 30.36
N GLU A 16 -1.50 27.68 29.57
CA GLU A 16 -1.67 27.76 28.11
C GLU A 16 -1.38 26.44 27.38
N GLY A 17 -1.95 26.25 26.18
CA GLY A 17 -1.64 25.15 25.27
C GLY A 17 -0.33 25.39 24.50
N ILE A 18 -0.22 26.56 23.85
CA ILE A 18 1.03 27.04 23.23
C ILE A 18 1.34 28.43 23.77
N TYR A 19 2.52 28.62 24.35
CA TYR A 19 3.06 29.93 24.74
C TYR A 19 4.25 30.28 23.86
N ILE A 20 4.18 31.43 23.18
CA ILE A 20 5.26 31.99 22.36
C ILE A 20 5.71 33.27 23.06
N GLU A 21 6.92 33.25 23.61
CA GLU A 21 7.49 34.38 24.35
C GLU A 21 7.99 35.50 23.42
N SER A 22 8.11 36.72 23.93
CA SER A 22 8.68 37.86 23.20
C SER A 22 10.13 37.57 22.80
N GLY A 23 10.49 37.82 21.53
CA GLY A 23 11.79 37.41 20.97
C GLY A 23 11.82 35.96 20.47
N SER A 24 10.67 35.42 20.07
CA SER A 24 10.53 34.19 19.29
C SER A 24 9.89 34.48 17.94
N ASP A 25 10.48 35.42 17.21
CA ASP A 25 10.01 35.89 15.91
C ASP A 25 10.12 34.80 14.83
N ASN A 26 9.40 34.97 13.73
CA ASN A 26 9.19 34.02 12.64
C ASN A 26 8.59 32.66 13.06
N THR A 27 7.93 32.59 14.22
CA THR A 27 7.31 31.34 14.69
C THR A 27 6.09 30.95 13.83
N LEU A 28 6.02 29.69 13.40
CA LEU A 28 4.96 29.13 12.56
C LEU A 28 4.16 28.07 13.32
N VAL A 29 2.87 28.31 13.55
CA VAL A 29 1.96 27.36 14.23
C VAL A 29 0.85 26.95 13.28
N ILE A 30 0.88 25.70 12.81
CA ILE A 30 -0.03 25.21 11.76
C ILE A 30 -0.59 23.80 11.98
N ASN A 31 -1.84 23.55 11.58
CA ASN A 31 -2.49 22.23 11.63
C ASN A 31 -2.56 21.64 13.06
N ASN A 32 -2.87 22.44 14.09
CA ASN A 32 -2.90 21.98 15.49
C ASN A 32 -4.33 22.05 16.07
N THR A 33 -4.71 21.02 16.83
CA THR A 33 -5.99 20.95 17.56
C THR A 33 -5.74 21.20 19.05
N ILE A 34 -6.33 22.27 19.60
CA ILE A 34 -6.00 22.79 20.93
C ILE A 34 -7.28 22.99 21.75
N TYR A 35 -7.51 22.18 22.79
CA TYR A 35 -8.82 22.16 23.46
C TYR A 35 -8.75 21.95 24.97
N THR A 36 -9.72 22.49 25.69
CA THR A 36 -9.90 22.28 27.14
C THR A 36 -8.68 22.62 28.01
N ASN A 37 -7.82 23.55 27.58
CA ASN A 37 -6.74 24.07 28.40
C ASN A 37 -7.29 25.14 29.37
N THR A 38 -6.74 25.20 30.58
CA THR A 38 -7.20 26.16 31.60
C THR A 38 -6.80 27.60 31.27
N GLY A 39 -5.65 27.80 30.63
CA GLY A 39 -5.20 29.06 30.05
C GLY A 39 -5.66 29.26 28.60
N ALA A 40 -4.91 30.07 27.86
CA ALA A 40 -5.15 30.30 26.44
C ALA A 40 -4.82 29.05 25.60
N GLY A 41 -5.56 28.79 24.51
CA GLY A 41 -5.16 27.79 23.52
C GLY A 41 -3.80 28.16 22.91
N ILE A 42 -3.67 29.39 22.43
CA ILE A 42 -2.40 30.00 22.01
C ILE A 42 -2.25 31.37 22.67
N ARG A 43 -1.08 31.65 23.25
CA ARG A 43 -0.68 32.97 23.74
C ARG A 43 0.59 33.42 23.03
N ASN A 44 0.48 34.42 22.17
CA ASN A 44 1.59 34.96 21.38
C ASN A 44 2.10 36.33 21.90
N GLY A 45 3.38 36.37 22.28
CA GLY A 45 4.16 37.56 22.59
C GLY A 45 5.22 37.96 21.55
N ALA A 46 5.46 37.14 20.52
CA ALA A 46 6.42 37.43 19.45
C ALA A 46 5.83 38.35 18.37
N GLY A 47 6.68 39.21 17.79
CA GLY A 47 6.33 40.25 16.83
C GLY A 47 6.01 39.73 15.43
N THR A 48 6.67 38.66 14.98
CA THR A 48 6.29 37.95 13.75
C THR A 48 5.92 36.49 14.08
N THR A 49 4.64 36.15 13.91
CA THR A 49 4.13 34.79 14.13
C THR A 49 2.97 34.50 13.19
N THR A 50 2.99 33.32 12.56
CA THR A 50 1.97 32.86 11.61
C THR A 50 1.12 31.79 12.27
N LEU A 51 -0.18 32.08 12.45
CA LEU A 51 -1.18 31.16 13.00
C LEU A 51 -2.19 30.76 11.91
N LYS A 52 -2.29 29.47 11.58
CA LYS A 52 -3.13 28.99 10.46
C LYS A 52 -3.56 27.54 10.64
N ASN A 53 -4.72 27.13 10.13
CA ASN A 53 -5.20 25.74 10.24
C ASN A 53 -5.24 25.23 11.69
N LEU A 54 -5.95 25.96 12.54
CA LEU A 54 -6.09 25.66 13.96
C LEU A 54 -7.53 25.28 14.30
N ILE A 55 -7.72 24.38 15.26
CA ILE A 55 -9.02 24.14 15.91
C ILE A 55 -8.89 24.48 17.39
N THR A 56 -9.67 25.44 17.89
CA THR A 56 -9.74 25.74 19.34
C THR A 56 -11.15 25.55 19.88
N LYS A 57 -11.30 24.82 21.00
CA LYS A 57 -12.58 24.66 21.72
C LYS A 57 -12.38 24.43 23.23
N GLY A 58 -13.14 25.17 24.04
CA GLY A 58 -13.19 24.99 25.50
C GLY A 58 -11.97 25.50 26.25
N ASN A 59 -11.15 26.37 25.64
CA ASN A 59 -10.06 27.05 26.33
C ASN A 59 -10.58 28.33 27.00
N SER A 60 -9.89 28.91 28.00
CA SER A 60 -10.36 30.17 28.61
C SER A 60 -10.35 31.34 27.61
N ILE A 61 -9.43 31.29 26.64
CA ILE A 61 -9.42 32.09 25.42
C ILE A 61 -8.75 31.23 24.32
N GLY A 62 -9.26 31.23 23.10
CA GLY A 62 -8.70 30.39 22.02
C GLY A 62 -7.34 30.90 21.59
N ILE A 63 -7.27 32.19 21.25
CA ILE A 63 -6.03 32.86 20.84
C ILE A 63 -5.94 34.23 21.52
N GLN A 64 -4.84 34.44 22.23
CA GLN A 64 -4.46 35.71 22.83
C GLN A 64 -3.14 36.19 22.22
N SER A 65 -3.06 37.45 21.80
CA SER A 65 -1.77 38.06 21.48
C SER A 65 -1.64 39.48 22.03
N SER A 66 -0.41 39.85 22.41
CA SER A 66 -0.02 41.20 22.80
C SER A 66 0.39 42.08 21.62
N VAL A 67 0.55 41.52 20.41
CA VAL A 67 0.80 42.24 19.17
C VAL A 67 -0.28 41.94 18.12
N PRO A 68 -0.51 42.82 17.13
CA PRO A 68 -1.46 42.55 16.04
C PRO A 68 -1.05 41.31 15.23
N ILE A 69 -1.92 40.32 15.14
CA ILE A 69 -1.73 39.12 14.31
C ILE A 69 -3.00 38.79 13.52
N THR A 70 -2.84 38.17 12.35
CA THR A 70 -3.95 37.63 11.56
C THR A 70 -3.90 36.10 11.60
N VAL A 71 -5.00 35.50 12.01
CA VAL A 71 -5.23 34.05 11.96
C VAL A 71 -6.01 33.73 10.70
N THR A 72 -5.63 32.67 10.00
CA THR A 72 -6.25 32.24 8.74
C THR A 72 -6.68 30.78 8.81
N TYR A 73 -7.68 30.40 8.00
CA TYR A 73 -8.12 29.02 7.80
C TYR A 73 -8.29 28.23 9.10
N SER A 74 -8.99 28.75 10.10
CA SER A 74 -9.04 28.13 11.44
C SER A 74 -10.46 28.12 12.03
N CYS A 75 -10.79 27.03 12.73
CA CYS A 75 -12.04 26.88 13.49
C CYS A 75 -11.82 27.33 14.94
N ILE A 76 -12.27 28.55 15.26
CA ILE A 76 -12.04 29.20 16.55
C ILE A 76 -13.36 29.25 17.33
N ASN A 77 -13.69 28.16 18.03
CA ASN A 77 -14.85 28.06 18.92
C ASN A 77 -14.48 28.42 20.38
N ASP A 78 -13.76 29.52 20.52
CA ASP A 78 -13.38 30.16 21.78
C ASP A 78 -13.28 31.67 21.54
N ASN A 79 -13.21 32.47 22.61
CA ASN A 79 -12.96 33.91 22.49
C ASN A 79 -11.53 34.22 21.97
N LYS A 80 -11.30 35.44 21.49
CA LYS A 80 -9.97 35.93 21.06
C LYS A 80 -9.66 37.30 21.65
N SER A 81 -8.37 37.67 21.77
CA SER A 81 -8.00 39.02 22.22
C SER A 81 -8.17 40.07 21.12
N ALA A 82 -8.20 41.35 21.49
CA ALA A 82 -8.46 42.45 20.56
C ALA A 82 -7.44 42.55 19.41
N ASN A 83 -6.18 42.18 19.65
CA ASN A 83 -5.10 42.21 18.66
C ASN A 83 -5.14 41.03 17.67
N VAL A 84 -6.02 40.05 17.88
CA VAL A 84 -6.16 38.89 17.00
C VAL A 84 -7.23 39.18 15.96
N THR A 85 -6.84 39.37 14.72
CA THR A 85 -7.75 39.42 13.57
C THR A 85 -8.00 38.00 13.08
N LEU A 86 -9.26 37.64 12.85
CA LEU A 86 -9.61 36.43 12.11
C LEU A 86 -9.89 36.85 10.67
N ASP A 87 -9.23 36.21 9.72
CA ASP A 87 -9.52 36.38 8.30
C ASP A 87 -10.87 35.74 7.91
N VAL A 88 -11.39 36.06 6.73
CA VAL A 88 -12.63 35.48 6.17
C VAL A 88 -12.58 33.95 6.01
N THR A 89 -11.38 33.36 6.02
CA THR A 89 -11.14 31.91 6.01
C THR A 89 -11.33 31.24 7.38
N CYS A 90 -11.51 32.00 8.46
CA CYS A 90 -11.79 31.45 9.79
C CYS A 90 -13.28 31.30 10.06
N ILE A 91 -13.64 30.25 10.79
CA ILE A 91 -15.01 29.97 11.24
C ILE A 91 -15.09 29.98 12.76
N THR A 92 -16.12 30.63 13.30
CA THR A 92 -16.35 30.83 14.73
C THR A 92 -17.63 30.13 15.18
N ASP A 93 -17.70 28.83 14.91
CA ASP A 93 -18.83 27.95 15.24
C ASP A 93 -18.31 26.64 15.84
N ASN A 94 -19.16 25.87 16.51
CA ASN A 94 -18.78 24.66 17.23
C ASN A 94 -18.23 23.59 16.27
N PRO A 95 -17.00 23.06 16.45
CA PRO A 95 -16.47 21.98 15.61
C PRO A 95 -17.23 20.66 15.71
N LEU A 96 -18.22 20.50 16.60
CA LEU A 96 -19.07 19.31 16.69
C LEU A 96 -18.27 18.01 16.65
N PHE A 97 -17.41 17.78 17.65
CA PHE A 97 -16.69 16.51 17.77
C PHE A 97 -17.65 15.32 17.95
N ARG A 98 -17.27 14.14 17.46
CA ARG A 98 -18.12 12.93 17.50
C ARG A 98 -18.51 12.56 18.92
N ASP A 99 -17.54 12.59 19.82
CA ASP A 99 -17.76 12.47 21.25
C ASP A 99 -17.44 13.82 21.92
N GLU A 100 -18.40 14.36 22.66
CA GLU A 100 -18.25 15.63 23.40
C GLU A 100 -18.09 15.40 24.91
N SER A 101 -17.92 14.15 25.35
CA SER A 101 -17.58 13.84 26.74
C SER A 101 -16.20 14.42 27.11
N PRO A 102 -16.05 15.09 28.28
CA PRO A 102 -14.76 15.56 28.78
C PRO A 102 -13.69 14.46 28.96
N SER A 103 -14.10 13.19 28.96
CA SER A 103 -13.21 12.02 29.09
C SER A 103 -12.77 11.42 27.75
N SER A 104 -13.28 11.88 26.60
CA SER A 104 -13.01 11.25 25.31
C SER A 104 -11.71 11.73 24.67
N LEU A 105 -11.08 10.84 23.91
CA LEU A 105 -9.96 11.12 23.00
C LEU A 105 -10.41 11.09 21.52
N ASN A 106 -11.72 10.97 21.25
CA ASN A 106 -12.26 10.83 19.89
C ASN A 106 -12.71 12.17 19.30
N LEU A 107 -11.75 13.04 18.99
CA LEU A 107 -11.97 14.38 18.42
C LEU A 107 -12.19 14.40 16.91
N HIS A 108 -12.55 13.26 16.30
CA HIS A 108 -13.00 13.29 14.92
C HIS A 108 -14.23 14.20 14.82
N LEU A 109 -14.25 15.10 13.85
CA LEU A 109 -15.41 15.94 13.58
C LEU A 109 -16.61 15.05 13.21
N ARG A 110 -17.82 15.42 13.64
CA ARG A 110 -19.07 14.86 13.09
C ARG A 110 -19.18 15.28 11.63
N TYR A 111 -19.79 14.45 10.78
CA TYR A 111 -19.92 14.71 9.35
C TYR A 111 -20.61 16.03 9.00
N ASN A 112 -21.43 16.57 9.92
CA ASN A 112 -22.14 17.83 9.81
C ASN A 112 -21.44 19.00 10.53
N SER A 113 -20.16 18.85 10.89
CA SER A 113 -19.38 19.91 11.52
C SER A 113 -19.15 21.09 10.58
N PRO A 114 -19.43 22.34 11.00
CA PRO A 114 -19.08 23.54 10.23
C PRO A 114 -17.57 23.74 10.10
N CYS A 115 -16.76 22.98 10.86
CA CYS A 115 -15.31 23.04 10.84
C CYS A 115 -14.64 21.95 9.96
N ILE A 116 -15.43 21.14 9.25
CA ILE A 116 -14.90 20.30 8.16
C ILE A 116 -14.59 21.18 6.95
N GLY A 117 -13.36 21.07 6.42
CA GLY A 117 -12.92 21.85 5.27
C GLY A 117 -12.47 23.29 5.58
N THR A 118 -12.43 23.70 6.86
CA THR A 118 -12.04 25.07 7.27
C THR A 118 -10.56 25.26 7.49
N GLY A 119 -9.77 24.19 7.33
CA GLY A 119 -8.31 24.26 7.33
C GLY A 119 -7.77 24.92 6.07
N GLU A 120 -6.44 25.05 5.98
CA GLU A 120 -5.81 25.42 4.71
C GLU A 120 -6.30 24.45 3.62
N PRO A 121 -6.78 24.94 2.45
CA PRO A 121 -7.40 24.09 1.44
C PRO A 121 -6.38 23.19 0.75
N ASN A 122 -5.99 22.13 1.45
CA ASN A 122 -5.35 20.96 0.91
C ASN A 122 -6.49 19.98 0.55
N PRO A 123 -6.80 19.77 -0.74
CA PRO A 123 -8.17 19.49 -1.18
C PRO A 123 -8.55 18.01 -1.12
N LYS A 124 -8.93 17.49 0.05
CA LYS A 124 -9.85 16.33 0.12
C LYS A 124 -11.06 16.66 0.98
N PRO A 125 -12.25 16.64 0.38
CA PRO A 125 -13.20 15.62 0.83
C PRO A 125 -14.08 15.03 -0.28
N SER A 126 -14.24 13.71 -0.25
CA SER A 126 -15.50 13.06 -0.61
C SER A 126 -16.54 13.37 0.50
N CYS A 127 -17.86 13.42 0.28
CA CYS A 127 -18.66 12.74 -0.73
C CYS A 127 -19.87 13.57 -1.25
N MET A 128 -20.30 13.27 -2.48
CA MET A 128 -21.70 13.22 -2.94
C MET A 128 -22.55 14.52 -2.93
N GLY A 129 -22.31 15.36 -3.93
CA GLY A 129 -23.39 15.91 -4.77
C GLY A 129 -23.13 15.45 -6.21
N ALA A 130 -24.15 15.10 -7.00
CA ALA A 130 -23.94 14.52 -8.32
C ALA A 130 -23.17 15.48 -9.25
N HIS A 131 -21.93 15.13 -9.58
CA HIS A 131 -21.16 15.77 -10.63
C HIS A 131 -21.53 15.13 -11.97
N THR A 132 -21.42 15.89 -13.06
CA THR A 132 -21.74 15.39 -14.40
C THR A 132 -20.81 16.05 -15.40
N ALA A 133 -19.69 15.38 -15.69
CA ALA A 133 -18.99 15.61 -16.93
C ALA A 133 -19.89 15.07 -18.06
N TYR A 134 -20.37 15.97 -18.93
CA TYR A 134 -21.11 15.59 -20.13
C TYR A 134 -20.41 16.19 -21.36
N MET A 135 -20.16 15.35 -22.36
CA MET A 135 -19.70 15.78 -23.68
C MET A 135 -20.91 15.86 -24.62
N ARG A 136 -20.92 16.82 -25.55
CA ARG A 136 -22.02 17.03 -26.51
C ARG A 136 -21.48 17.13 -27.93
N LEU A 137 -22.21 16.63 -28.92
CA LEU A 137 -21.90 16.93 -30.34
C LEU A 137 -22.33 18.36 -30.69
N ALA A 138 -21.62 19.00 -31.61
CA ALA A 138 -21.89 20.37 -32.02
C ALA A 138 -23.13 20.51 -32.94
N ASP A 139 -23.46 19.47 -33.73
CA ASP A 139 -24.53 19.53 -34.75
C ASP A 139 -25.39 18.24 -34.79
N ASP A 140 -26.70 18.39 -34.56
CA ASP A 140 -27.72 17.32 -34.70
C ASP A 140 -28.17 17.15 -36.17
N ILE A 141 -27.26 16.72 -37.08
CA ILE A 141 -27.59 16.47 -38.50
C ILE A 141 -27.01 15.13 -38.98
N ALA A 142 -27.83 14.34 -39.69
CA ALA A 142 -27.42 13.06 -40.25
C ALA A 142 -26.42 13.22 -41.42
N GLY A 143 -25.20 12.71 -41.23
CA GLY A 143 -24.13 12.69 -42.23
C GLY A 143 -22.80 12.21 -41.65
N ASN A 144 -21.78 12.02 -42.49
CA ASN A 144 -20.42 11.73 -42.02
C ASN A 144 -19.86 12.97 -41.29
N VAL A 145 -19.69 12.87 -39.97
CA VAL A 145 -19.10 13.94 -39.15
C VAL A 145 -17.58 13.80 -39.15
N THR A 146 -16.87 14.80 -39.67
CA THR A 146 -15.40 14.78 -39.83
C THR A 146 -14.62 15.29 -38.62
N SER A 147 -15.31 15.71 -37.55
CA SER A 147 -14.70 16.15 -36.29
C SER A 147 -15.70 16.13 -35.13
N ALA A 148 -15.36 15.47 -34.01
CA ALA A 148 -16.07 15.68 -32.75
C ALA A 148 -15.56 16.95 -32.02
N THR A 149 -16.42 17.51 -31.16
CA THR A 149 -16.05 18.54 -30.18
C THR A 149 -16.27 17.96 -28.79
N VAL A 150 -15.23 17.96 -27.96
CA VAL A 150 -15.38 17.70 -26.53
C VAL A 150 -15.97 18.95 -25.88
N TYR A 151 -16.99 18.76 -25.04
CA TYR A 151 -17.37 19.77 -24.06
C TYR A 151 -16.97 19.22 -22.70
N TYR A 152 -16.12 19.98 -22.00
CA TYR A 152 -15.82 19.76 -20.61
C TYR A 152 -16.74 20.68 -19.81
N THR A 153 -17.37 20.18 -18.75
CA THR A 153 -18.05 21.03 -17.77
C THR A 153 -17.55 20.61 -16.41
N THR A 154 -16.89 21.53 -15.73
CA THR A 154 -16.57 21.36 -14.31
C THR A 154 -17.41 22.29 -13.47
N ALA A 155 -17.78 21.80 -12.29
CA ALA A 155 -18.16 22.62 -11.16
C ALA A 155 -17.08 22.43 -10.09
N LEU A 156 -15.83 22.82 -10.40
CA LEU A 156 -14.73 22.76 -9.44
C LEU A 156 -15.01 23.76 -8.32
N LEU A 157 -15.42 23.24 -7.15
CA LEU A 157 -15.57 24.05 -5.94
C LEU A 157 -14.20 24.44 -5.35
N PHE A 158 -13.18 23.62 -5.61
CA PHE A 158 -11.79 23.88 -5.24
C PHE A 158 -10.89 23.71 -6.47
N GLY A 159 -10.15 24.77 -6.81
CA GLY A 159 -9.13 24.72 -7.85
C GLY A 159 -9.70 24.67 -9.27
N GLY A 160 -10.02 25.83 -9.83
CA GLY A 160 -10.06 25.97 -11.29
C GLY A 160 -8.74 25.54 -11.92
N ILE A 161 -8.76 25.13 -13.20
CA ILE A 161 -7.60 24.61 -13.94
C ILE A 161 -6.39 25.51 -13.66
N PRO A 162 -5.25 24.96 -13.18
CA PRO A 162 -4.12 25.79 -12.78
C PRO A 162 -3.65 26.75 -13.88
N SER A 163 -3.05 27.85 -13.47
CA SER A 163 -2.04 28.48 -14.31
C SER A 163 -0.95 27.46 -14.57
N ASP A 164 -0.68 27.17 -15.84
CA ASP A 164 0.41 26.31 -16.31
C ASP A 164 0.34 24.83 -15.88
N GLY A 165 -0.88 24.30 -15.70
CA GLY A 165 -1.13 22.90 -15.31
C GLY A 165 -1.25 21.89 -16.46
N LYS A 166 -1.17 20.60 -16.11
CA LYS A 166 -1.42 19.47 -17.02
C LYS A 166 -2.72 18.74 -16.67
N ILE A 167 -3.47 18.35 -17.70
CA ILE A 167 -4.66 17.49 -17.61
C ILE A 167 -4.34 16.21 -18.37
N LYS A 168 -4.37 15.05 -17.71
CA LYS A 168 -4.43 13.77 -18.44
C LYS A 168 -5.86 13.33 -18.63
N LEU A 169 -6.17 12.90 -19.85
CA LEU A 169 -7.44 12.27 -20.21
C LEU A 169 -7.13 10.87 -20.72
N TYR A 170 -7.43 9.85 -19.92
CA TYR A 170 -7.36 8.46 -20.36
C TYR A 170 -8.57 8.15 -21.25
N PHE A 171 -8.34 7.48 -22.38
CA PHE A 171 -9.38 7.14 -23.34
C PHE A 171 -9.22 5.72 -23.86
N ASP A 172 -10.35 5.09 -24.21
CA ASP A 172 -10.35 3.77 -24.83
C ASP A 172 -10.03 3.89 -26.32
N GLU A 173 -8.92 3.27 -26.74
CA GLU A 173 -8.51 3.14 -28.15
C GLU A 173 -9.54 2.35 -28.99
N ASP A 174 -10.38 1.51 -28.35
CA ASP A 174 -11.49 0.83 -29.03
C ASP A 174 -12.62 1.81 -29.42
N VAL A 175 -12.57 3.06 -28.96
CA VAL A 175 -13.63 4.08 -29.09
C VAL A 175 -13.15 5.36 -29.79
N PHE A 176 -11.87 5.75 -29.68
CA PHE A 176 -11.35 7.01 -30.22
C PHE A 176 -10.12 6.85 -31.13
N GLY A 177 -10.09 7.63 -32.22
CA GLY A 177 -8.95 7.76 -33.12
C GLY A 177 -8.54 9.22 -33.34
N LEU A 178 -7.25 9.48 -33.49
CA LEU A 178 -6.65 10.81 -33.57
C LEU A 178 -5.99 11.00 -34.95
N ILE A 179 -6.36 12.07 -35.67
CA ILE A 179 -5.88 12.32 -37.05
C ILE A 179 -4.87 13.47 -37.10
N ASP A 180 -5.14 14.59 -36.42
CA ASP A 180 -4.21 15.73 -36.31
C ASP A 180 -4.66 16.68 -35.18
N VAL A 181 -4.11 16.53 -33.96
CA VAL A 181 -4.45 17.40 -32.81
C VAL A 181 -3.62 18.68 -32.83
N THR A 182 -3.92 19.56 -33.79
CA THR A 182 -3.14 20.79 -34.02
C THR A 182 -3.77 22.07 -33.47
N ASN A 183 -5.00 22.02 -32.93
CA ASN A 183 -5.70 23.19 -32.39
C ASN A 183 -6.66 22.82 -31.24
N ILE A 184 -6.37 23.28 -30.02
CA ILE A 184 -7.38 23.43 -28.95
C ILE A 184 -7.97 24.84 -29.00
N LYS A 185 -9.27 24.94 -28.71
CA LYS A 185 -9.95 26.20 -28.40
C LYS A 185 -10.64 26.10 -27.04
N THR A 186 -10.90 27.22 -26.39
CA THR A 186 -11.72 27.28 -25.18
C THR A 186 -12.90 28.19 -25.42
N THR A 187 -14.08 27.83 -24.93
CA THR A 187 -15.25 28.72 -24.94
C THR A 187 -16.01 28.62 -23.63
N SER A 188 -16.46 29.76 -23.13
CA SER A 188 -17.45 29.82 -22.07
C SER A 188 -18.39 30.99 -22.33
N SER A 189 -19.54 30.99 -21.68
CA SER A 189 -20.51 32.10 -21.74
C SER A 189 -19.97 33.42 -21.15
N TRP A 190 -18.72 33.43 -20.67
CA TRP A 190 -18.07 34.55 -19.99
C TRP A 190 -16.70 34.95 -20.58
N GLY A 191 -16.23 34.30 -21.65
CA GLY A 191 -15.03 34.73 -22.40
C GLY A 191 -13.96 33.66 -22.67
N GLY A 192 -14.12 32.44 -22.15
CA GLY A 192 -13.16 31.34 -22.30
C GLY A 192 -11.94 31.41 -21.37
N LEU A 193 -11.28 30.27 -21.17
CA LEU A 193 -10.06 30.16 -20.36
C LEU A 193 -8.87 30.83 -21.06
N PRO A 194 -8.19 31.81 -20.44
CA PRO A 194 -7.00 32.45 -21.02
C PRO A 194 -5.78 31.51 -21.02
N GLY A 195 -4.85 31.72 -21.96
CA GLY A 195 -3.60 30.95 -22.10
C GLY A 195 -3.54 30.14 -23.39
N THR A 196 -2.36 29.62 -23.71
CA THR A 196 -2.15 28.63 -24.79
C THR A 196 -2.38 27.22 -24.25
N PHE A 197 -2.78 26.30 -25.13
CA PHE A 197 -3.05 24.91 -24.79
C PHE A 197 -2.41 24.02 -25.85
N ASP A 198 -1.46 23.20 -25.42
CA ASP A 198 -0.77 22.19 -26.22
C ASP A 198 -1.31 20.81 -25.85
N VAL A 199 -1.31 19.87 -26.81
CA VAL A 199 -1.68 18.47 -26.56
C VAL A 199 -0.54 17.57 -26.99
N GLU A 200 -0.08 16.75 -26.06
CA GLU A 200 0.77 15.61 -26.32
C GLU A 200 -0.11 14.35 -26.27
N VAL A 201 0.01 13.50 -27.29
CA VAL A 201 -0.67 12.20 -27.32
C VAL A 201 0.30 11.16 -26.80
N CYS A 202 -0.07 10.47 -25.72
CA CYS A 202 0.77 9.47 -25.09
C CYS A 202 0.14 8.09 -25.25
N TYR A 203 0.92 7.18 -25.82
CA TYR A 203 0.59 5.77 -25.92
C TYR A 203 1.53 5.01 -24.98
N ASP A 204 0.98 4.38 -23.94
CA ASP A 204 1.71 3.37 -23.19
C ASP A 204 1.06 2.01 -23.45
N TRP A 205 1.78 0.94 -23.12
CA TRP A 205 1.37 -0.43 -23.39
C TRP A 205 0.09 -0.87 -22.63
N LEU A 206 -0.25 -0.18 -21.54
CA LEU A 206 -1.38 -0.53 -20.68
C LEU A 206 -2.65 0.29 -20.97
N ASP A 207 -2.50 1.56 -21.36
CA ASP A 207 -3.57 2.55 -21.52
C ASP A 207 -3.16 3.65 -22.54
N SER A 208 -4.13 4.21 -23.28
CA SER A 208 -3.94 5.39 -24.14
C SER A 208 -4.45 6.66 -23.46
N TYR A 209 -3.71 7.77 -23.54
CA TYR A 209 -4.09 9.02 -22.89
C TYR A 209 -3.58 10.29 -23.59
N LEU A 210 -4.31 11.40 -23.44
CA LEU A 210 -3.88 12.73 -23.84
C LEU A 210 -3.26 13.46 -22.64
N ILE A 211 -2.13 14.13 -22.81
CA ILE A 211 -1.65 15.17 -21.90
C ILE A 211 -1.96 16.54 -22.52
N ILE A 212 -2.89 17.27 -21.93
CA ILE A 212 -3.18 18.65 -22.30
C ILE A 212 -2.40 19.56 -21.36
N THR A 213 -1.41 20.28 -21.91
CA THR A 213 -0.57 21.23 -21.17
C THR A 213 -1.06 22.65 -21.45
N ARG A 214 -1.48 23.36 -20.41
CA ARG A 214 -1.80 24.79 -20.51
C ARG A 214 -0.54 25.62 -20.22
N SER A 215 -0.39 26.77 -20.87
CA SER A 215 0.69 27.73 -20.59
C SER A 215 0.21 29.19 -20.66
N GLY A 216 0.76 30.09 -19.84
CA GLY A 216 0.51 31.53 -19.88
C GLY A 216 -0.92 31.97 -19.51
N GLY A 217 -1.62 31.21 -18.68
CA GLY A 217 -3.05 31.43 -18.35
C GLY A 217 -3.33 31.73 -16.87
N THR A 218 -4.41 32.45 -16.56
CA THR A 218 -4.87 32.66 -15.18
C THR A 218 -5.74 31.49 -14.69
N LYS A 219 -5.64 31.15 -13.40
CA LYS A 219 -6.48 30.12 -12.76
C LYS A 219 -7.97 30.40 -12.96
N SER A 220 -8.78 29.38 -13.29
CA SER A 220 -10.21 29.59 -13.54
C SER A 220 -11.03 29.81 -12.26
N ILE A 221 -12.20 30.44 -12.41
CA ILE A 221 -13.04 30.89 -11.29
C ILE A 221 -13.88 29.71 -10.76
N PRO A 222 -13.86 29.40 -9.44
CA PRO A 222 -14.63 28.30 -8.88
C PRO A 222 -16.14 28.40 -9.19
N GLY A 223 -16.76 27.25 -9.48
CA GLY A 223 -18.19 27.17 -9.79
C GLY A 223 -18.61 27.68 -11.17
N GLN A 224 -17.69 28.04 -12.07
CA GLN A 224 -18.00 28.37 -13.46
C GLN A 224 -17.76 27.20 -14.42
N THR A 225 -18.68 27.03 -15.38
CA THR A 225 -18.58 26.07 -16.47
C THR A 225 -17.62 26.56 -17.55
N GLU A 226 -16.54 25.80 -17.79
CA GLU A 226 -15.49 26.13 -18.76
C GLU A 226 -15.34 25.02 -19.81
N ASN A 227 -15.70 25.28 -21.08
CA ASN A 227 -15.64 24.26 -22.14
C ASN A 227 -14.28 24.25 -22.82
N LEU A 228 -13.59 23.11 -22.71
CA LEU A 228 -12.37 22.79 -23.45
C LEU A 228 -12.72 22.11 -24.77
N ILE A 229 -12.66 22.86 -25.88
CA ILE A 229 -12.96 22.38 -27.24
C ILE A 229 -11.70 21.79 -27.85
N ILE A 230 -11.63 20.45 -27.84
CA ILE A 230 -10.67 19.69 -28.65
C ILE A 230 -11.29 19.49 -30.03
N GLN A 231 -10.62 19.93 -31.09
CA GLN A 231 -11.05 19.72 -32.49
C GLN A 231 -10.30 18.51 -33.09
N SER A 232 -10.85 17.92 -34.16
CA SER A 232 -10.23 16.81 -34.94
C SER A 232 -10.15 15.43 -34.25
N LEU A 233 -11.06 15.14 -33.31
CA LEU A 233 -11.31 13.77 -32.81
C LEU A 233 -12.19 12.96 -33.77
N TYR A 234 -11.85 11.70 -34.02
CA TYR A 234 -12.69 10.70 -34.69
C TYR A 234 -13.10 9.58 -33.70
N ASN A 235 -14.26 8.97 -33.88
CA ASN A 235 -14.94 8.14 -32.87
C ASN A 235 -15.44 6.82 -33.50
N ALA A 236 -15.61 5.74 -32.71
CA ALA A 236 -15.67 4.37 -33.20
C ALA A 236 -16.93 3.49 -32.92
N ALA A 237 -17.85 3.76 -31.96
CA ALA A 237 -19.19 3.08 -31.88
C ALA A 237 -20.18 3.49 -30.74
N ILE A 238 -21.48 3.19 -30.98
CA ILE A 238 -22.70 3.06 -30.13
C ILE A 238 -22.71 2.45 -28.69
N SER A 239 -22.55 3.15 -27.54
CA SER A 239 -22.93 2.59 -26.21
C SER A 239 -23.30 3.62 -25.10
N THR A 240 -24.14 3.21 -24.14
CA THR A 240 -24.84 4.12 -23.19
C THR A 240 -24.17 4.31 -21.81
N GLN A 241 -22.96 3.80 -21.57
CA GLN A 241 -22.19 4.05 -20.34
C GLN A 241 -20.69 3.81 -20.57
N HIS A 242 -19.84 4.75 -20.17
CA HIS A 242 -18.38 4.70 -20.30
C HIS A 242 -17.69 5.35 -19.09
N THR A 243 -16.44 4.97 -18.82
CA THR A 243 -15.65 5.53 -17.72
C THR A 243 -14.52 6.38 -18.31
N PHE A 244 -14.35 7.60 -17.82
CA PHE A 244 -13.19 8.43 -18.11
C PHE A 244 -12.42 8.65 -16.81
N GLU A 245 -11.10 8.48 -16.86
CA GLU A 245 -10.21 8.82 -15.76
C GLU A 245 -9.56 10.16 -16.11
N ILE A 246 -9.73 11.13 -15.20
CA ILE A 246 -9.18 12.48 -15.36
C ILE A 246 -8.18 12.69 -14.23
N GLU A 247 -6.91 12.84 -14.61
CA GLU A 247 -5.86 13.21 -13.67
C GLU A 247 -5.48 14.68 -13.92
N THR A 248 -5.64 15.53 -12.90
CA THR A 248 -5.20 16.94 -12.98
C THR A 248 -3.98 17.16 -12.10
N ARG A 249 -2.97 17.84 -12.64
CA ARG A 249 -1.70 18.12 -11.95
C ARG A 249 -1.37 19.62 -11.94
N PRO A 250 -0.98 20.19 -10.79
CA PRO A 250 -0.16 21.40 -10.72
C PRO A 250 1.16 21.22 -11.49
N ALA A 251 1.87 22.32 -11.76
CA ALA A 251 3.14 22.28 -12.49
C ALA A 251 4.31 21.71 -11.65
N ASP A 252 4.10 21.58 -10.35
CA ASP A 252 5.11 21.51 -9.29
C ASP A 252 4.90 20.34 -8.30
N ASP A 253 4.02 19.38 -8.62
CA ASP A 253 3.75 18.18 -7.80
C ASP A 253 3.69 16.90 -8.65
N GLU A 254 4.42 15.85 -8.23
CA GLU A 254 4.38 14.52 -8.86
C GLU A 254 3.20 13.65 -8.36
N SER A 255 2.57 14.03 -7.24
CA SER A 255 1.41 13.33 -6.66
C SER A 255 0.08 13.85 -7.21
N GLY A 256 -0.32 13.33 -8.38
CA GLY A 256 -1.54 13.73 -9.07
C GLY A 256 -2.83 13.40 -8.32
N TYR A 257 -3.87 14.21 -8.56
CA TYR A 257 -5.24 13.87 -8.18
C TYR A 257 -5.90 13.07 -9.30
N ILE A 258 -6.29 11.84 -8.98
CA ILE A 258 -7.03 10.92 -9.85
C ILE A 258 -8.49 10.89 -9.40
N GLU A 259 -9.40 11.29 -10.28
CA GLU A 259 -10.84 11.06 -10.11
C GLU A 259 -11.36 10.08 -11.17
N TYR A 260 -12.17 9.12 -10.71
CA TYR A 260 -12.85 8.14 -11.57
C TYR A 260 -14.30 8.59 -11.77
N GLU A 261 -14.67 8.94 -12.99
CA GLU A 261 -16.06 9.30 -13.33
C GLU A 261 -16.65 8.36 -14.37
N THR A 262 -17.81 7.79 -14.06
CA THR A 262 -18.62 6.98 -14.98
C THR A 262 -19.71 7.86 -15.57
N SER A 263 -19.56 8.31 -16.81
CA SER A 263 -20.55 9.14 -17.50
C SER A 263 -21.35 8.33 -18.53
N ASN A 264 -22.60 8.73 -18.75
CA ASN A 264 -23.48 8.08 -19.70
C ASN A 264 -23.30 8.64 -21.12
N ASP A 265 -23.64 7.81 -22.12
CA ASP A 265 -23.82 8.13 -23.55
C ASP A 265 -22.58 8.55 -24.38
N PHE A 266 -21.88 7.61 -25.06
CA PHE A 266 -21.01 7.93 -26.22
C PHE A 266 -20.98 6.88 -27.36
N ALA A 267 -20.78 7.36 -28.60
CA ALA A 267 -21.45 6.81 -29.80
C ALA A 267 -20.80 7.19 -31.17
N ILE A 268 -20.72 6.27 -32.17
CA ILE A 268 -20.44 6.43 -33.66
C ILE A 268 -18.95 6.63 -34.06
N PHE A 269 -18.29 5.93 -35.00
CA PHE A 269 -18.38 4.60 -35.69
C PHE A 269 -17.05 4.32 -36.50
N GLY A 270 -16.28 3.23 -36.28
CA GLY A 270 -14.87 3.14 -36.79
C GLY A 270 -14.22 1.76 -37.05
N PHE A 271 -14.58 0.71 -36.33
CA PHE A 271 -14.18 -0.68 -36.64
C PHE A 271 -15.40 -1.53 -37.01
N THR A 272 -15.20 -2.61 -37.78
CA THR A 272 -16.30 -3.51 -38.18
C THR A 272 -16.81 -4.27 -36.96
N ASN A 273 -17.94 -3.81 -36.41
CA ASN A 273 -18.62 -4.47 -35.31
C ASN A 273 -19.55 -5.57 -35.84
N PHE A 274 -19.25 -6.81 -35.49
CA PHE A 274 -20.09 -7.97 -35.73
C PHE A 274 -20.83 -8.37 -34.46
N TYR A 275 -21.93 -9.11 -34.61
CA TYR A 275 -22.85 -9.46 -33.53
C TYR A 275 -23.03 -10.97 -33.47
N VAL A 276 -22.98 -11.53 -32.26
CA VAL A 276 -23.15 -12.96 -31.97
C VAL A 276 -24.35 -13.14 -31.03
N GLN A 277 -25.24 -14.09 -31.35
CA GLN A 277 -26.39 -14.43 -30.51
C GLN A 277 -26.77 -15.92 -30.61
N TRP A 278 -26.51 -16.67 -29.53
CA TRP A 278 -26.76 -18.12 -29.46
C TRP A 278 -28.16 -18.56 -29.90
N SER A 279 -29.18 -17.84 -29.40
CA SER A 279 -30.58 -18.28 -29.43
C SER A 279 -31.26 -18.12 -30.79
N THR A 280 -30.81 -17.16 -31.60
CA THR A 280 -31.47 -16.78 -32.87
C THR A 280 -30.51 -16.50 -34.03
N GLY A 281 -29.20 -16.49 -33.79
CA GLY A 281 -28.19 -16.21 -34.81
C GLY A 281 -27.95 -17.39 -35.76
N ASN A 282 -27.20 -17.12 -36.84
CA ASN A 282 -26.80 -18.12 -37.83
C ASN A 282 -25.42 -17.78 -38.39
N ASP A 283 -24.48 -18.72 -38.34
CA ASP A 283 -23.10 -18.54 -38.82
C ASP A 283 -22.96 -18.44 -40.35
N SER A 284 -24.08 -18.55 -41.09
CA SER A 284 -24.18 -18.23 -42.53
C SER A 284 -24.69 -16.81 -42.80
N TRP A 285 -24.92 -15.98 -41.77
CA TRP A 285 -25.34 -14.59 -41.89
C TRP A 285 -24.14 -13.63 -41.89
N PRO A 286 -24.29 -12.36 -42.31
CA PRO A 286 -23.17 -11.40 -42.39
C PRO A 286 -22.73 -10.82 -41.02
N GLY A 287 -23.16 -11.38 -39.90
CA GLY A 287 -22.79 -10.91 -38.55
C GLY A 287 -23.33 -9.52 -38.19
N THR A 288 -24.27 -8.96 -38.95
CA THR A 288 -24.87 -7.65 -38.64
C THR A 288 -25.82 -7.75 -37.44
N ARG A 289 -26.10 -6.64 -36.74
CA ARG A 289 -27.02 -6.63 -35.58
C ARG A 289 -28.41 -7.23 -35.85
N SER A 290 -28.92 -7.09 -37.08
CA SER A 290 -30.22 -7.65 -37.50
C SER A 290 -30.14 -9.09 -38.02
N LYS A 291 -28.94 -9.59 -38.31
CA LYS A 291 -28.64 -10.96 -38.73
C LYS A 291 -27.32 -11.41 -38.08
N PRO A 292 -27.31 -11.61 -36.74
CA PRO A 292 -26.11 -11.95 -36.01
C PRO A 292 -25.63 -13.36 -36.32
N TRP A 293 -24.32 -13.59 -36.18
CA TRP A 293 -23.77 -14.93 -36.11
C TRP A 293 -24.34 -15.68 -34.90
N LYS A 294 -24.24 -17.01 -34.91
CA LYS A 294 -24.73 -17.85 -33.83
C LYS A 294 -23.68 -18.04 -32.74
N THR A 295 -22.43 -18.30 -33.13
CA THR A 295 -21.37 -18.75 -32.22
C THR A 295 -20.23 -17.74 -32.09
N ILE A 296 -19.62 -17.70 -30.91
CA ILE A 296 -18.37 -16.95 -30.70
C ILE A 296 -17.25 -17.61 -31.51
N GLN A 297 -17.25 -18.94 -31.63
CA GLN A 297 -16.28 -19.68 -32.46
C GLN A 297 -16.30 -19.22 -33.92
N HIS A 298 -17.47 -18.94 -34.52
CA HIS A 298 -17.51 -18.42 -35.88
C HIS A 298 -16.80 -17.06 -35.96
N ALA A 299 -17.06 -16.14 -35.03
CA ALA A 299 -16.34 -14.87 -34.95
C ALA A 299 -14.82 -15.09 -34.81
N ALA A 300 -14.38 -15.96 -33.91
CA ALA A 300 -12.97 -16.28 -33.71
C ALA A 300 -12.25 -16.81 -34.98
N ASN A 301 -12.99 -17.42 -35.89
CA ASN A 301 -12.45 -17.93 -37.16
C ASN A 301 -12.35 -16.85 -38.27
N VAL A 302 -13.13 -15.76 -38.20
CA VAL A 302 -13.34 -14.84 -39.33
C VAL A 302 -13.01 -13.37 -39.06
N LEU A 303 -12.88 -12.95 -37.79
CA LEU A 303 -12.47 -11.59 -37.44
C LEU A 303 -11.03 -11.32 -37.90
N ASN A 304 -10.81 -10.12 -38.44
CA ASN A 304 -9.51 -9.59 -38.82
C ASN A 304 -8.97 -8.63 -37.74
N PRO A 305 -7.67 -8.31 -37.74
CA PRO A 305 -7.07 -7.38 -36.76
C PRO A 305 -7.78 -6.01 -36.69
N GLY A 306 -8.30 -5.69 -35.49
CA GLY A 306 -9.09 -4.51 -35.16
C GLY A 306 -10.61 -4.73 -35.20
N GLU A 307 -11.10 -5.89 -35.63
CA GLU A 307 -12.53 -6.18 -35.68
C GLU A 307 -13.07 -6.71 -34.35
N VAL A 308 -14.37 -6.46 -34.10
CA VAL A 308 -14.98 -6.68 -32.79
C VAL A 308 -16.22 -7.57 -32.91
N ALA A 309 -16.31 -8.61 -32.09
CA ALA A 309 -17.53 -9.39 -31.88
C ALA A 309 -18.24 -8.97 -30.58
N ILE A 310 -19.40 -8.31 -30.76
CA ILE A 310 -20.35 -7.99 -29.69
C ILE A 310 -21.25 -9.21 -29.47
N VAL A 311 -21.12 -9.85 -28.33
CA VAL A 311 -21.94 -11.01 -27.94
C VAL A 311 -23.15 -10.52 -27.16
N LEU A 312 -24.35 -10.85 -27.64
CA LEU A 312 -25.62 -10.44 -27.05
C LEU A 312 -26.04 -11.37 -25.88
N PRO A 313 -26.90 -10.89 -24.95
CA PRO A 313 -27.24 -11.62 -23.72
C PRO A 313 -27.73 -13.05 -23.93
N GLY A 314 -27.34 -13.93 -23.01
CA GLY A 314 -27.73 -15.34 -22.99
C GLY A 314 -26.58 -16.30 -22.68
N THR A 315 -26.90 -17.59 -22.63
CA THR A 315 -25.91 -18.66 -22.44
C THR A 315 -25.40 -19.15 -23.79
N GLN A 316 -24.10 -19.05 -23.99
CA GLN A 316 -23.33 -19.59 -25.11
C GLN A 316 -22.83 -20.97 -24.70
N TYR A 317 -23.21 -22.00 -25.44
CA TYR A 317 -22.84 -23.39 -25.12
C TYR A 317 -21.76 -23.87 -26.08
N GLU A 318 -20.52 -23.41 -25.86
CA GLU A 318 -19.38 -23.66 -26.74
C GLU A 318 -18.04 -23.64 -25.99
N SER A 319 -17.02 -24.17 -26.64
CA SER A 319 -15.60 -24.12 -26.24
C SER A 319 -14.87 -23.32 -27.31
N VAL A 320 -14.64 -22.04 -27.07
CA VAL A 320 -14.11 -21.10 -28.07
C VAL A 320 -12.59 -21.28 -28.19
N HIS A 321 -12.12 -21.65 -29.37
CA HIS A 321 -10.71 -21.76 -29.72
C HIS A 321 -10.31 -20.58 -30.62
N ILE A 322 -9.35 -19.78 -30.17
CA ILE A 322 -8.87 -18.55 -30.82
C ILE A 322 -7.43 -18.78 -31.28
N THR A 323 -7.24 -18.80 -32.60
CA THR A 323 -5.92 -18.96 -33.27
C THR A 323 -5.57 -17.80 -34.20
N ASN A 324 -6.49 -16.86 -34.42
CA ASN A 324 -6.28 -15.67 -35.24
C ASN A 324 -5.80 -14.53 -34.34
N SER A 325 -4.60 -14.00 -34.59
CA SER A 325 -4.06 -12.85 -33.86
C SER A 325 -4.66 -11.52 -34.32
N GLY A 326 -4.73 -10.55 -33.41
CA GLY A 326 -4.78 -9.13 -33.78
C GLY A 326 -3.41 -8.59 -34.19
N GLU A 327 -3.31 -7.26 -34.25
CA GLU A 327 -2.10 -6.52 -34.58
C GLU A 327 -1.83 -5.40 -33.54
N PRO A 328 -0.60 -4.87 -33.49
CA PRO A 328 -0.27 -3.68 -32.70
C PRO A 328 -1.07 -2.42 -33.09
N TRP A 329 -0.91 -1.36 -32.28
CA TRP A 329 -1.48 -0.02 -32.54
C TRP A 329 -3.02 -0.01 -32.59
N GLY A 330 -3.66 -0.54 -31.54
CA GLY A 330 -5.12 -0.59 -31.41
C GLY A 330 -5.84 -1.60 -32.30
N ARG A 331 -5.12 -2.35 -33.17
CA ARG A 331 -5.70 -3.35 -34.09
C ARG A 331 -5.95 -4.72 -33.44
N VAL A 332 -6.44 -4.70 -32.21
CA VAL A 332 -6.70 -5.87 -31.35
C VAL A 332 -7.97 -6.59 -31.82
N ILE A 333 -7.99 -7.93 -31.81
CA ILE A 333 -9.24 -8.68 -32.03
C ILE A 333 -9.99 -8.74 -30.71
N THR A 334 -11.22 -8.21 -30.69
CA THR A 334 -11.97 -8.00 -29.44
C THR A 334 -13.28 -8.80 -29.39
N PHE A 335 -13.47 -9.55 -28.31
CA PHE A 335 -14.72 -10.22 -27.95
C PHE A 335 -15.32 -9.50 -26.74
N LYS A 336 -16.54 -9.00 -26.88
CA LYS A 336 -17.20 -8.11 -25.91
C LYS A 336 -18.58 -8.61 -25.55
N ALA A 337 -18.81 -8.99 -24.30
CA ALA A 337 -20.16 -9.25 -23.81
C ALA A 337 -20.93 -7.93 -23.64
N GLN A 338 -22.13 -7.85 -24.23
CA GLN A 338 -23.09 -6.79 -24.00
C GLN A 338 -24.16 -7.27 -23.02
N GLY A 339 -24.06 -6.87 -21.74
CA GLY A 339 -24.92 -7.36 -20.68
C GLY A 339 -24.58 -8.79 -20.25
N ASN A 340 -25.54 -9.52 -19.70
CA ASN A 340 -25.30 -10.84 -19.11
C ASN A 340 -25.08 -11.91 -20.19
N VAL A 341 -23.82 -12.19 -20.51
CA VAL A 341 -23.41 -13.28 -21.39
C VAL A 341 -22.64 -14.32 -20.58
N LYS A 342 -23.15 -15.55 -20.57
CA LYS A 342 -22.55 -16.70 -19.89
C LYS A 342 -21.97 -17.66 -20.92
N VAL A 343 -20.69 -18.02 -20.81
CA VAL A 343 -20.04 -19.02 -21.68
C VAL A 343 -19.76 -20.28 -20.89
N THR A 344 -20.17 -21.43 -21.42
CA THR A 344 -19.91 -22.73 -20.81
C THR A 344 -19.68 -23.82 -21.86
N PRO A 345 -18.64 -24.66 -21.72
CA PRO A 345 -18.35 -25.73 -22.67
C PRO A 345 -19.16 -27.01 -22.41
N ILE A 346 -20.25 -26.95 -21.63
CA ILE A 346 -21.14 -28.09 -21.37
C ILE A 346 -22.56 -27.80 -21.85
N SER A 347 -23.05 -28.57 -22.82
CA SER A 347 -24.43 -28.47 -23.33
C SER A 347 -25.20 -29.75 -23.03
N ASN A 348 -26.28 -29.68 -22.25
CA ASN A 348 -27.12 -30.83 -21.88
C ASN A 348 -26.32 -32.04 -21.35
N GLY A 349 -25.29 -31.79 -20.53
CA GLY A 349 -24.39 -32.82 -19.99
C GLY A 349 -23.30 -33.32 -20.96
N LYS A 350 -23.32 -32.90 -22.23
CA LYS A 350 -22.25 -33.16 -23.18
C LYS A 350 -21.14 -32.11 -23.03
N ILE A 351 -19.92 -32.57 -22.77
CA ILE A 351 -18.70 -31.76 -22.82
C ILE A 351 -18.36 -31.46 -24.29
N LEU A 352 -18.15 -30.19 -24.60
CA LEU A 352 -17.81 -29.68 -25.94
C LEU A 352 -16.31 -29.41 -26.10
N GLY A 353 -15.63 -29.11 -25.00
CA GLY A 353 -14.18 -28.94 -24.91
C GLY A 353 -13.75 -28.76 -23.44
N PRO A 354 -12.45 -28.78 -23.15
CA PRO A 354 -11.93 -28.68 -21.78
C PRO A 354 -11.99 -27.26 -21.21
N TYR A 355 -12.03 -26.23 -22.07
CA TYR A 355 -11.99 -24.81 -21.72
C TYR A 355 -13.23 -24.09 -22.26
N ALA A 356 -13.61 -22.95 -21.68
CA ALA A 356 -14.62 -22.07 -22.29
C ALA A 356 -13.99 -21.14 -23.34
N PHE A 357 -12.78 -20.63 -23.05
CA PHE A 357 -11.91 -19.94 -24.00
C PHE A 357 -10.52 -20.60 -24.00
N PHE A 358 -10.00 -20.87 -25.19
CA PHE A 358 -8.63 -21.33 -25.42
C PHE A 358 -7.97 -20.44 -26.46
N ILE A 359 -6.91 -19.74 -26.05
CA ILE A 359 -6.08 -18.90 -26.91
C ILE A 359 -4.79 -19.68 -27.13
N ASP A 360 -4.55 -20.14 -28.35
CA ASP A 360 -3.43 -21.02 -28.70
C ASP A 360 -2.58 -20.35 -29.80
N GLY A 361 -1.47 -19.72 -29.40
CA GLY A 361 -0.58 -18.99 -30.31
C GLY A 361 -1.17 -17.71 -30.93
N ALA A 362 -2.32 -17.22 -30.43
CA ALA A 362 -2.95 -16.00 -30.93
C ALA A 362 -2.62 -14.79 -30.04
N ASP A 363 -2.04 -13.78 -30.67
CA ASP A 363 -1.59 -12.55 -30.01
C ASP A 363 -2.64 -11.46 -30.12
N TRP A 364 -2.52 -10.40 -29.31
CA TRP A 364 -3.33 -9.19 -29.46
C TRP A 364 -4.84 -9.46 -29.42
N ILE A 365 -5.26 -10.21 -28.39
CA ILE A 365 -6.65 -10.62 -28.16
C ILE A 365 -7.21 -9.91 -26.93
N ARG A 366 -8.44 -9.41 -27.00
CA ARG A 366 -9.15 -8.77 -25.89
C ARG A 366 -10.49 -9.46 -25.64
N VAL A 367 -10.73 -9.91 -24.42
CA VAL A 367 -11.97 -10.57 -24.02
C VAL A 367 -12.50 -9.92 -22.74
N HIS A 368 -13.73 -9.42 -22.75
CA HIS A 368 -14.25 -8.73 -21.56
C HIS A 368 -15.76 -8.83 -21.32
N ASN A 369 -16.12 -8.62 -20.05
CA ASN A 369 -17.50 -8.62 -19.51
C ASN A 369 -18.23 -9.98 -19.48
N PHE A 370 -17.56 -11.11 -19.78
CA PHE A 370 -18.19 -12.44 -19.78
C PHE A 370 -18.28 -13.07 -18.38
N GLU A 371 -19.36 -13.81 -18.13
CA GLU A 371 -19.40 -14.87 -17.12
C GLU A 371 -18.89 -16.18 -17.75
N ILE A 372 -17.95 -16.88 -17.10
CA ILE A 372 -17.24 -18.05 -17.65
C ILE A 372 -17.23 -19.17 -16.61
N THR A 373 -17.78 -20.35 -16.96
CA THR A 373 -18.08 -21.39 -15.95
C THR A 373 -18.33 -22.78 -16.54
N GLY A 374 -18.17 -23.82 -15.71
CA GLY A 374 -18.45 -25.21 -16.06
C GLY A 374 -17.39 -25.85 -16.97
N ALA A 375 -16.20 -25.27 -17.07
CA ALA A 375 -15.09 -25.90 -17.78
C ALA A 375 -14.58 -27.16 -17.04
N THR A 376 -14.23 -28.20 -17.82
CA THR A 376 -13.76 -29.49 -17.28
C THR A 376 -12.24 -29.58 -17.12
N ASP A 377 -11.50 -28.55 -17.55
CA ASP A 377 -10.20 -28.16 -17.02
C ASP A 377 -10.33 -26.72 -16.49
N SER A 378 -9.73 -25.74 -17.18
CA SER A 378 -9.67 -24.35 -16.74
C SER A 378 -10.70 -23.50 -17.48
N ALA A 379 -11.23 -22.43 -16.89
CA ALA A 379 -12.23 -21.61 -17.56
C ALA A 379 -11.64 -20.96 -18.82
N VAL A 380 -10.45 -20.37 -18.67
CA VAL A 380 -9.65 -19.77 -19.73
C VAL A 380 -8.25 -20.38 -19.74
N CYS A 381 -7.80 -20.81 -20.91
CA CYS A 381 -6.43 -21.22 -21.18
C CYS A 381 -5.81 -20.26 -22.20
N ILE A 382 -4.66 -19.65 -21.87
CA ILE A 382 -3.84 -18.82 -22.76
C ILE A 382 -2.49 -19.54 -22.88
N LYS A 383 -2.08 -19.85 -24.11
CA LYS A 383 -0.91 -20.70 -24.36
C LYS A 383 -0.09 -20.17 -25.54
N ASP A 384 1.23 -20.13 -25.34
CA ASP A 384 2.22 -19.69 -26.33
C ASP A 384 1.87 -18.33 -26.97
N ALA A 385 1.28 -17.41 -26.21
CA ALA A 385 0.61 -16.20 -26.72
C ALA A 385 1.13 -14.90 -26.09
N TYR A 386 1.05 -13.81 -26.84
CA TYR A 386 1.55 -12.49 -26.48
C TYR A 386 0.42 -11.46 -26.42
N ARG A 387 0.39 -10.63 -25.37
CA ARG A 387 -0.53 -9.46 -25.29
C ARG A 387 -2.02 -9.81 -25.34
N VAL A 388 -2.42 -10.82 -24.56
CA VAL A 388 -3.82 -11.21 -24.36
C VAL A 388 -4.41 -10.52 -23.12
N ILE A 389 -5.56 -9.88 -23.25
CA ILE A 389 -6.23 -9.13 -22.17
C ILE A 389 -7.58 -9.78 -21.84
N PHE A 390 -7.74 -10.18 -20.58
CA PHE A 390 -9.04 -10.46 -19.97
C PHE A 390 -9.42 -9.37 -18.97
N ARG A 391 -10.58 -8.75 -19.14
CA ARG A 391 -11.05 -7.65 -18.28
C ARG A 391 -12.49 -7.83 -17.80
N SER A 392 -12.76 -7.49 -16.54
CA SER A 392 -14.12 -7.37 -15.98
C SER A 392 -14.98 -8.64 -16.15
N THR A 393 -14.35 -9.82 -16.04
CA THR A 393 -15.01 -11.12 -16.15
C THR A 393 -15.46 -11.66 -14.79
N ILE A 394 -16.36 -12.64 -14.83
CA ILE A 394 -16.80 -13.41 -13.66
C ILE A 394 -16.48 -14.88 -13.94
N VAL A 395 -15.48 -15.44 -13.27
CA VAL A 395 -14.93 -16.77 -13.60
C VAL A 395 -15.08 -17.73 -12.42
N HIS A 396 -15.95 -18.72 -12.57
CA HIS A 396 -16.35 -19.55 -11.43
C HIS A 396 -16.86 -20.95 -11.78
N GLU A 397 -16.83 -21.86 -10.80
CA GLU A 397 -17.34 -23.23 -10.92
C GLU A 397 -16.68 -24.02 -12.07
N ASN A 398 -15.34 -23.97 -12.14
CA ASN A 398 -14.52 -24.74 -13.09
C ASN A 398 -13.65 -25.76 -12.34
N THR A 399 -13.42 -26.94 -12.92
CA THR A 399 -12.78 -28.07 -12.22
C THR A 399 -11.28 -27.88 -11.95
N ASN A 400 -10.62 -26.97 -12.67
CA ASN A 400 -9.22 -26.62 -12.48
C ASN A 400 -9.04 -25.11 -12.24
N CYS A 401 -8.33 -24.38 -13.11
CA CYS A 401 -8.03 -22.97 -12.86
C CYS A 401 -9.15 -22.05 -13.37
N GLY A 402 -9.36 -20.89 -12.75
CA GLY A 402 -10.13 -19.81 -13.40
C GLY A 402 -9.39 -19.35 -14.66
N TYR A 403 -8.12 -18.96 -14.50
CA TYR A 403 -7.20 -18.63 -15.58
C TYR A 403 -5.96 -19.51 -15.55
N LYS A 404 -5.51 -19.97 -16.72
CA LYS A 404 -4.27 -20.72 -16.92
C LYS A 404 -3.47 -20.10 -18.06
N LEU A 405 -2.30 -19.54 -17.77
CA LEU A 405 -1.33 -19.02 -18.73
C LEU A 405 -0.14 -19.99 -18.81
N VAL A 406 0.31 -20.29 -20.02
CA VAL A 406 1.43 -21.20 -20.30
C VAL A 406 2.31 -20.57 -21.38
N ASN A 407 3.61 -20.37 -21.15
CA ASN A 407 4.54 -19.80 -22.15
C ASN A 407 4.00 -18.47 -22.74
N SER A 408 3.35 -17.65 -21.91
CA SER A 408 2.57 -16.50 -22.38
C SER A 408 2.99 -15.24 -21.66
N ASP A 409 3.34 -14.23 -22.46
CA ASP A 409 4.03 -13.02 -22.02
C ASP A 409 3.17 -11.78 -22.28
N HIS A 410 3.37 -10.74 -21.47
CA HIS A 410 2.68 -9.45 -21.61
C HIS A 410 1.13 -9.55 -21.59
N CYS A 411 0.58 -10.60 -21.00
CA CYS A 411 -0.85 -10.79 -20.85
C CYS A 411 -1.37 -10.06 -19.61
N SER A 412 -2.65 -9.69 -19.61
CA SER A 412 -3.30 -9.01 -18.48
C SER A 412 -4.61 -9.68 -18.08
N ILE A 413 -4.77 -9.93 -16.78
CA ILE A 413 -6.05 -10.29 -16.15
C ILE A 413 -6.38 -9.16 -15.17
N ARG A 414 -7.43 -8.39 -15.46
CA ARG A 414 -7.74 -7.17 -14.71
C ARG A 414 -9.22 -6.98 -14.36
N PHE A 415 -9.48 -6.49 -13.15
CA PHE A 415 -10.82 -6.12 -12.65
C PHE A 415 -11.84 -7.27 -12.64
N SER A 416 -11.38 -8.52 -12.53
CA SER A 416 -12.20 -9.72 -12.63
C SER A 416 -12.50 -10.35 -11.27
N ARG A 417 -13.63 -11.06 -11.16
CA ARG A 417 -14.01 -11.87 -9.98
C ARG A 417 -13.80 -13.34 -10.26
N ILE A 418 -12.98 -14.02 -9.46
CA ILE A 418 -12.49 -15.38 -9.74
C ILE A 418 -12.66 -16.26 -8.50
N TYR A 419 -13.66 -17.16 -8.51
CA TYR A 419 -14.06 -17.89 -7.31
C TYR A 419 -14.65 -19.28 -7.54
N ASN A 420 -14.67 -20.15 -6.52
CA ASN A 420 -15.18 -21.52 -6.62
C ASN A 420 -14.52 -22.33 -7.78
N ASN A 421 -13.22 -22.14 -8.03
CA ASN A 421 -12.42 -22.97 -8.91
C ASN A 421 -11.40 -23.75 -8.06
N LYS A 422 -10.69 -24.73 -8.63
CA LYS A 422 -9.59 -25.38 -7.89
C LYS A 422 -8.45 -24.40 -7.57
N MET A 423 -8.16 -23.49 -8.49
CA MET A 423 -7.15 -22.41 -8.33
C MET A 423 -7.64 -21.16 -9.06
N GLY A 424 -7.35 -19.96 -8.55
CA GLY A 424 -7.83 -18.73 -9.17
C GLY A 424 -7.12 -18.42 -10.49
N ILE A 425 -5.86 -18.00 -10.40
CA ILE A 425 -4.98 -17.72 -11.56
C ILE A 425 -3.73 -18.60 -11.46
N TYR A 426 -3.40 -19.27 -12.56
CA TYR A 426 -2.15 -20.01 -12.75
C TYR A 426 -1.36 -19.42 -13.92
N ILE A 427 -0.08 -19.13 -13.71
CA ILE A 427 0.87 -18.79 -14.78
C ILE A 427 2.05 -19.74 -14.67
N THR A 428 2.46 -20.35 -15.78
CA THR A 428 3.70 -21.11 -15.85
C THR A 428 4.53 -20.67 -17.05
N ASN A 429 5.80 -20.35 -16.79
CA ASN A 429 6.75 -19.80 -17.77
C ASN A 429 6.15 -18.58 -18.52
N GLY A 430 6.02 -17.43 -17.86
CA GLY A 430 5.33 -16.28 -18.45
C GLY A 430 5.77 -14.96 -17.84
N ASN A 431 6.40 -14.11 -18.66
CA ASN A 431 7.07 -12.89 -18.25
C ASN A 431 6.21 -11.64 -18.48
N THR A 432 6.48 -10.60 -17.69
CA THR A 432 5.90 -9.26 -17.83
C THR A 432 4.37 -9.28 -17.81
N ASN A 433 3.76 -10.19 -17.03
CA ASN A 433 2.31 -10.34 -16.96
C ASN A 433 1.69 -9.39 -15.91
N TRP A 434 0.51 -8.82 -16.20
CA TRP A 434 -0.17 -7.85 -15.33
C TRP A 434 -1.45 -8.40 -14.70
N LEU A 435 -1.44 -8.54 -13.38
CA LEU A 435 -2.58 -9.01 -12.59
C LEU A 435 -3.07 -7.85 -11.72
N ARG A 436 -4.14 -7.17 -12.13
CA ARG A 436 -4.59 -5.90 -11.51
C ARG A 436 -6.03 -5.95 -10.97
N GLY A 437 -6.25 -5.51 -9.74
CA GLY A 437 -7.60 -5.15 -9.27
C GLY A 437 -8.61 -6.31 -9.25
N ASN A 438 -8.13 -7.55 -9.20
CA ASN A 438 -8.99 -8.74 -9.22
C ASN A 438 -9.45 -9.11 -7.80
N GLU A 439 -10.64 -9.69 -7.68
CA GLU A 439 -11.15 -10.26 -6.43
C GLU A 439 -11.17 -11.79 -6.56
N ILE A 440 -10.33 -12.48 -5.78
CA ILE A 440 -10.02 -13.89 -5.96
C ILE A 440 -10.24 -14.67 -4.66
N TYR A 441 -11.28 -15.50 -4.62
CA TYR A 441 -11.76 -16.07 -3.36
C TYR A 441 -12.43 -17.43 -3.45
N ASN A 442 -12.51 -18.15 -2.33
CA ASN A 442 -13.16 -19.47 -2.24
C ASN A 442 -12.66 -20.49 -3.28
N ASN A 443 -11.38 -20.43 -3.67
CA ASN A 443 -10.77 -21.43 -4.54
C ASN A 443 -10.15 -22.57 -3.70
N ASP A 444 -10.20 -23.81 -4.20
CA ASP A 444 -9.85 -25.01 -3.41
C ASP A 444 -8.37 -25.08 -2.98
N THR A 445 -7.51 -24.26 -3.58
CA THR A 445 -6.06 -24.23 -3.30
C THR A 445 -5.55 -22.79 -3.14
N ILE A 446 -4.77 -22.28 -4.10
CA ILE A 446 -4.14 -20.96 -4.04
C ILE A 446 -4.99 -19.95 -4.82
N GLY A 447 -4.98 -18.68 -4.42
CA GLY A 447 -5.61 -17.60 -5.19
C GLY A 447 -4.86 -17.34 -6.50
N MET A 448 -3.57 -17.05 -6.42
CA MET A 448 -2.70 -16.76 -7.57
C MET A 448 -1.38 -17.54 -7.44
N MET A 449 -1.03 -18.34 -8.44
CA MET A 449 0.25 -19.06 -8.49
C MET A 449 0.96 -18.80 -9.81
N LEU A 450 2.14 -18.20 -9.73
CA LEU A 450 3.05 -17.97 -10.86
C LEU A 450 4.28 -18.86 -10.65
N THR A 451 4.68 -19.67 -11.64
CA THR A 451 5.75 -20.66 -11.44
C THR A 451 6.66 -20.90 -12.65
N GLY A 452 7.91 -21.29 -12.40
CA GLY A 452 8.92 -21.50 -13.44
C GLY A 452 9.61 -20.17 -13.77
N THR A 453 9.90 -19.92 -15.05
CA THR A 453 10.46 -18.64 -15.50
C THR A 453 9.38 -17.56 -15.43
N ILE A 454 9.47 -16.67 -14.44
CA ILE A 454 8.47 -15.61 -14.21
C ILE A 454 9.25 -14.33 -13.92
N LYS A 455 9.54 -13.54 -14.96
CA LYS A 455 10.29 -12.29 -14.79
C LYS A 455 9.41 -11.06 -14.98
N GLU A 456 9.70 -9.99 -14.24
CA GLU A 456 9.13 -8.65 -14.43
C GLU A 456 7.59 -8.55 -14.38
N SER A 457 6.90 -9.56 -13.85
CA SER A 457 5.43 -9.55 -13.74
C SER A 457 4.99 -8.62 -12.61
N ILE A 458 3.84 -7.97 -12.81
CA ILE A 458 3.32 -6.93 -11.91
C ILE A 458 1.95 -7.35 -11.39
N ILE A 459 1.84 -7.47 -10.07
CA ILE A 459 0.65 -7.94 -9.35
C ILE A 459 0.23 -6.85 -8.38
N TYR A 460 -0.90 -6.17 -8.62
CA TYR A 460 -1.29 -5.02 -7.79
C TYR A 460 -2.79 -4.79 -7.64
N GLU A 461 -3.17 -4.09 -6.56
CA GLU A 461 -4.57 -3.78 -6.20
C GLU A 461 -5.48 -5.03 -6.05
N ASN A 462 -4.92 -6.25 -5.99
CA ASN A 462 -5.73 -7.47 -5.93
C ASN A 462 -6.20 -7.78 -4.50
N LYS A 463 -7.42 -8.31 -4.40
CA LYS A 463 -8.05 -8.72 -3.15
C LYS A 463 -8.18 -10.24 -3.14
N VAL A 464 -7.36 -10.93 -2.34
CA VAL A 464 -7.21 -12.39 -2.40
C VAL A 464 -7.56 -13.04 -1.07
N HIS A 465 -8.73 -13.68 -0.92
CA HIS A 465 -9.23 -14.08 0.40
C HIS A 465 -9.96 -15.43 0.43
N ASN A 466 -10.01 -16.09 1.59
CA ASN A 466 -10.75 -17.35 1.76
C ASN A 466 -10.38 -18.47 0.76
N ASN A 467 -9.13 -18.53 0.29
CA ASN A 467 -8.64 -19.64 -0.55
C ASN A 467 -7.98 -20.67 0.37
N ASN A 468 -8.26 -21.96 0.19
CA ASN A 468 -7.98 -22.97 1.22
C ASN A 468 -6.49 -23.19 1.54
N ASN A 469 -5.57 -22.81 0.64
CA ASN A 469 -4.14 -23.05 0.78
C ASN A 469 -3.33 -21.74 0.89
N GLY A 470 -3.53 -20.76 -0.01
CA GLY A 470 -2.68 -19.56 -0.02
C GLY A 470 -3.24 -18.39 -0.84
N GLY A 471 -2.72 -17.20 -0.59
CA GLY A 471 -3.01 -15.99 -1.35
C GLY A 471 -2.26 -15.97 -2.68
N ILE A 472 -1.11 -15.30 -2.70
CA ILE A 472 -0.26 -15.11 -3.88
C ILE A 472 1.04 -15.90 -3.70
N LYS A 473 1.40 -16.76 -4.66
CA LYS A 473 2.68 -17.47 -4.71
C LYS A 473 3.40 -17.17 -6.03
N ILE A 474 4.69 -16.86 -5.92
CA ILE A 474 5.66 -16.82 -7.02
C ILE A 474 6.75 -17.84 -6.71
N SER A 475 7.08 -18.74 -7.65
CA SER A 475 8.09 -19.78 -7.40
C SER A 475 8.90 -20.28 -8.59
N GLY A 476 10.23 -20.31 -8.43
CA GLY A 476 11.18 -20.93 -9.36
C GLY A 476 12.49 -20.15 -9.44
N ASP A 477 13.58 -20.83 -9.84
CA ASP A 477 14.95 -20.29 -9.90
C ASP A 477 15.14 -19.11 -10.89
N ASP A 478 14.14 -18.82 -11.71
CA ASP A 478 14.08 -17.71 -12.67
C ASP A 478 12.86 -16.78 -12.37
N ALA A 479 12.36 -16.77 -11.14
CA ALA A 479 11.17 -16.03 -10.75
C ALA A 479 11.52 -14.62 -10.24
N ASP A 480 12.19 -13.83 -11.08
CA ASP A 480 12.95 -12.65 -10.66
C ASP A 480 12.30 -11.30 -11.00
N ASN A 481 12.68 -10.25 -10.27
CA ASN A 481 12.33 -8.85 -10.58
C ASN A 481 10.81 -8.56 -10.64
N ASN A 482 9.97 -9.45 -10.11
CA ASN A 482 8.53 -9.26 -10.06
C ASN A 482 8.16 -8.21 -9.00
N GLN A 483 7.03 -7.54 -9.21
CA GLN A 483 6.61 -6.41 -8.40
C GLN A 483 5.19 -6.65 -7.87
N LEU A 484 5.05 -6.65 -6.55
CA LEU A 484 3.79 -6.85 -5.83
C LEU A 484 3.53 -5.64 -4.97
N TRP A 485 2.46 -4.88 -5.25
CA TRP A 485 2.08 -3.73 -4.43
C TRP A 485 0.57 -3.55 -4.25
N ASP A 486 0.16 -2.94 -3.13
CA ASP A 486 -1.25 -2.69 -2.78
C ASP A 486 -2.16 -3.93 -2.84
N ASN A 487 -1.62 -5.15 -2.73
CA ASN A 487 -2.45 -6.36 -2.65
C ASN A 487 -2.94 -6.56 -1.21
N TYR A 488 -4.19 -7.02 -1.08
CA TYR A 488 -4.82 -7.32 0.20
C TYR A 488 -5.19 -8.80 0.28
N CYS A 489 -4.33 -9.59 0.91
CA CYS A 489 -4.58 -11.01 1.15
C CYS A 489 -5.13 -11.24 2.56
N TYR A 490 -6.24 -11.96 2.73
CA TYR A 490 -6.78 -12.17 4.07
C TYR A 490 -7.66 -13.42 4.27
N SER A 491 -7.84 -13.78 5.54
CA SER A 491 -8.74 -14.84 6.05
C SER A 491 -8.42 -16.26 5.57
N GLY A 492 -7.80 -17.05 6.46
CA GLY A 492 -7.84 -18.52 6.40
C GLY A 492 -6.85 -19.19 5.46
N GLN A 493 -5.87 -18.45 4.95
CA GLN A 493 -4.81 -18.94 4.06
C GLN A 493 -3.57 -19.38 4.87
N LEU A 494 -2.77 -20.33 4.38
CA LEU A 494 -1.47 -20.64 5.01
C LEU A 494 -0.48 -19.49 4.83
N PHE A 495 -0.53 -18.77 3.72
CA PHE A 495 0.29 -17.58 3.49
C PHE A 495 -0.48 -16.50 2.72
N GLY A 496 -0.22 -15.22 3.03
CA GLY A 496 -0.72 -14.10 2.22
C GLY A 496 0.08 -13.95 0.92
N ILE A 497 1.40 -13.80 1.03
CA ILE A 497 2.35 -13.73 -0.10
C ILE A 497 3.52 -14.70 0.17
N ASN A 498 3.92 -15.48 -0.84
CA ASN A 498 5.09 -16.35 -0.77
C ASN A 498 5.95 -16.22 -2.04
N ILE A 499 7.22 -15.82 -1.86
CA ILE A 499 8.28 -15.90 -2.87
C ILE A 499 9.17 -17.10 -2.53
N GLN A 500 9.30 -18.03 -3.47
CA GLN A 500 10.14 -19.22 -3.32
C GLN A 500 11.16 -19.28 -4.46
N ASP A 501 12.45 -19.36 -4.13
CA ASP A 501 13.56 -19.50 -5.09
C ASP A 501 13.79 -18.33 -6.09
N GLY A 502 13.01 -17.25 -6.03
CA GLY A 502 13.13 -16.09 -6.93
C GLY A 502 13.84 -14.88 -6.32
N ASP A 503 14.57 -14.14 -7.16
CA ASP A 503 15.47 -13.07 -6.73
C ASP A 503 15.00 -11.64 -7.12
N PHE A 504 15.51 -10.63 -6.42
CA PHE A 504 15.28 -9.20 -6.72
C PHE A 504 13.81 -8.75 -6.77
N ASN A 505 12.86 -9.55 -6.27
CA ASN A 505 11.45 -9.23 -6.24
C ASN A 505 11.16 -8.10 -5.24
N LYS A 506 10.15 -7.29 -5.55
CA LYS A 506 9.71 -6.16 -4.73
C LYS A 506 8.31 -6.44 -4.18
N ILE A 507 8.19 -6.56 -2.87
CA ILE A 507 6.94 -6.73 -2.13
C ILE A 507 6.75 -5.46 -1.32
N ILE A 508 5.93 -4.54 -1.82
CA ILE A 508 5.83 -3.15 -1.33
C ILE A 508 4.39 -2.83 -0.93
N ASP A 509 4.17 -2.26 0.26
CA ASP A 509 2.87 -1.73 0.71
C ASP A 509 1.67 -2.71 0.66
N ASN A 510 1.92 -4.02 0.61
CA ASN A 510 0.88 -5.05 0.65
C ASN A 510 0.37 -5.24 2.09
N THR A 511 -0.89 -5.65 2.23
CA THR A 511 -1.50 -5.96 3.53
C THR A 511 -1.89 -7.44 3.59
N ASN A 512 -1.37 -8.19 4.57
CA ASN A 512 -1.80 -9.57 4.84
C ASN A 512 -2.42 -9.70 6.24
N ARG A 513 -3.61 -10.30 6.32
CA ARG A 513 -4.38 -10.42 7.58
C ARG A 513 -5.00 -11.79 7.83
N ASN A 514 -4.87 -12.30 9.05
CA ASN A 514 -5.50 -13.56 9.47
C ASN A 514 -5.08 -14.77 8.59
N CYS A 515 -3.83 -14.79 8.13
CA CYS A 515 -3.19 -15.95 7.50
C CYS A 515 -2.40 -16.75 8.55
N THR A 516 -1.85 -17.92 8.21
CA THR A 516 -0.85 -18.56 9.09
C THR A 516 0.44 -17.75 9.09
N ASP A 517 0.95 -17.40 7.91
CA ASP A 517 2.07 -16.47 7.72
C ASP A 517 1.66 -15.30 6.81
N GLY A 518 2.19 -14.10 7.06
CA GLY A 518 1.90 -12.91 6.24
C GLY A 518 2.66 -12.93 4.92
N ILE A 519 3.96 -12.64 4.97
CA ILE A 519 4.91 -12.76 3.85
C ILE A 519 5.92 -13.87 4.13
N ILE A 520 6.18 -14.73 3.15
CA ILE A 520 7.25 -15.72 3.18
C ILE A 520 8.26 -15.42 2.06
N LEU A 521 9.55 -15.39 2.41
CA LEU A 521 10.68 -15.59 1.51
C LEU A 521 11.31 -16.95 1.84
N SER A 522 11.39 -17.86 0.87
CA SER A 522 11.80 -19.24 1.11
C SER A 522 12.60 -19.85 -0.04
N GLY A 523 13.22 -21.02 0.22
CA GLY A 523 14.11 -21.65 -0.75
C GLY A 523 15.39 -20.84 -0.91
N ASN A 524 15.81 -20.59 -2.15
CA ASN A 524 17.01 -19.80 -2.47
C ASN A 524 16.77 -18.28 -2.61
N ALA A 525 15.56 -17.79 -2.31
CA ALA A 525 15.13 -16.42 -2.60
C ALA A 525 16.09 -15.35 -2.01
N ALA A 526 16.79 -14.63 -2.90
CA ALA A 526 17.84 -13.69 -2.55
C ALA A 526 17.63 -12.25 -3.07
N SER A 527 18.23 -11.29 -2.39
CA SER A 527 18.21 -9.86 -2.76
C SER A 527 16.81 -9.24 -2.91
N ASN A 528 15.76 -9.86 -2.37
CA ASN A 528 14.38 -9.36 -2.45
C ASN A 528 14.19 -8.18 -1.49
N LYS A 529 13.28 -7.26 -1.85
CA LYS A 529 12.90 -6.09 -1.04
C LYS A 529 11.47 -6.24 -0.52
N VAL A 530 11.31 -6.34 0.79
CA VAL A 530 10.02 -6.36 1.49
C VAL A 530 9.89 -5.04 2.26
N SER A 531 9.09 -4.10 1.75
CA SER A 531 9.04 -2.72 2.28
C SER A 531 7.63 -2.18 2.51
N GLY A 532 7.39 -1.50 3.64
CA GLY A 532 6.12 -0.79 3.90
C GLY A 532 4.87 -1.67 4.10
N ASN A 533 5.01 -2.99 4.05
CA ASN A 533 3.88 -3.92 4.14
C ASN A 533 3.29 -3.99 5.56
N ILE A 534 2.00 -4.30 5.65
CA ILE A 534 1.24 -4.44 6.90
C ILE A 534 0.89 -5.91 7.14
N GLN A 535 1.41 -6.49 8.22
CA GLN A 535 1.25 -7.92 8.56
C GLN A 535 0.54 -8.05 9.91
N GLU A 536 -0.77 -8.33 9.91
CA GLU A 536 -1.58 -8.26 11.12
C GLU A 536 -2.37 -9.53 11.44
N ASN A 537 -2.35 -9.95 12.71
CA ASN A 537 -3.13 -11.08 13.23
C ASN A 537 -2.82 -12.43 12.55
N ASN A 538 -1.60 -12.64 12.07
CA ASN A 538 -1.20 -13.92 11.47
C ASN A 538 -0.79 -14.92 12.56
N ILE A 539 -1.20 -16.18 12.41
CA ILE A 539 -1.12 -17.20 13.47
C ILE A 539 0.33 -17.51 13.88
N SER A 540 1.26 -17.45 12.93
CA SER A 540 2.68 -17.75 13.10
C SER A 540 3.55 -16.52 12.87
N ASN A 541 3.89 -16.18 11.63
CA ASN A 541 4.83 -15.09 11.35
C ASN A 541 4.17 -13.93 10.58
N GLY A 542 4.50 -12.69 10.94
CA GLY A 542 4.20 -11.54 10.07
C GLY A 542 5.04 -11.60 8.80
N ILE A 543 6.36 -11.74 8.96
CA ILE A 543 7.31 -11.98 7.86
C ILE A 543 8.22 -13.15 8.24
N LEU A 544 8.37 -14.14 7.35
CA LEU A 544 9.24 -15.30 7.51
C LEU A 544 10.30 -15.34 6.40
N LEU A 545 11.57 -15.38 6.78
CA LEU A 545 12.70 -15.74 5.91
C LEU A 545 13.17 -17.14 6.31
N SER A 546 13.21 -18.09 5.38
CA SER A 546 13.62 -19.47 5.67
C SER A 546 14.35 -20.16 4.51
N GLY A 547 15.03 -21.27 4.79
CA GLY A 547 15.87 -21.98 3.81
C GLY A 547 17.21 -21.28 3.60
N ALA A 548 17.57 -21.04 2.34
CA ALA A 548 18.76 -20.31 1.92
C ALA A 548 18.40 -18.88 1.46
N ALA A 549 17.55 -18.19 2.24
CA ALA A 549 17.18 -16.81 1.96
C ALA A 549 18.37 -15.86 2.26
N LEU A 550 18.94 -15.26 1.22
CA LEU A 550 20.19 -14.48 1.29
C LEU A 550 20.01 -13.00 0.95
N GLN A 551 20.67 -12.11 1.71
CA GLN A 551 20.80 -10.69 1.36
C GLN A 551 19.47 -9.92 1.13
N ASN A 552 18.35 -10.44 1.63
CA ASN A 552 17.05 -9.80 1.49
C ASN A 552 16.95 -8.58 2.43
N THR A 553 16.26 -7.54 1.99
CA THR A 553 16.01 -6.33 2.79
C THR A 553 14.55 -6.27 3.21
N VAL A 554 14.30 -6.35 4.52
CA VAL A 554 12.98 -6.20 5.14
C VAL A 554 12.96 -4.86 5.87
N SER A 555 12.29 -3.85 5.30
CA SER A 555 12.37 -2.48 5.82
C SER A 555 11.04 -1.74 5.97
N ASN A 556 10.90 -0.94 7.03
CA ASN A 556 9.71 -0.09 7.26
C ASN A 556 8.36 -0.82 7.27
N ASN A 557 8.34 -2.14 7.51
CA ASN A 557 7.09 -2.91 7.59
C ASN A 557 6.46 -2.75 8.98
N ILE A 558 5.12 -2.82 9.04
CA ILE A 558 4.36 -2.87 10.30
C ILE A 558 3.92 -4.32 10.50
N CYS A 559 4.45 -4.98 11.53
CA CYS A 559 4.07 -6.33 11.90
C CYS A 559 3.41 -6.28 13.27
N SER A 560 2.13 -6.68 13.37
CA SER A 560 1.37 -6.56 14.61
C SER A 560 0.46 -7.76 14.94
N ASN A 561 0.43 -8.13 16.22
CA ASN A 561 -0.33 -9.25 16.75
C ASN A 561 -0.09 -10.58 16.01
N ASN A 562 1.16 -10.83 15.61
CA ASN A 562 1.60 -12.13 15.10
C ASN A 562 2.34 -12.88 16.21
N LYS A 563 2.47 -14.21 16.15
CA LYS A 563 3.25 -14.95 17.15
C LYS A 563 4.73 -14.51 17.13
N ASN A 564 5.36 -14.53 15.96
CA ASN A 564 6.59 -13.78 15.69
C ASN A 564 6.25 -12.67 14.70
N ASN A 565 6.61 -11.42 14.97
CA ASN A 565 6.36 -10.34 14.02
C ASN A 565 7.29 -10.49 12.79
N ILE A 566 8.59 -10.72 13.00
CA ILE A 566 9.54 -11.13 11.94
C ILE A 566 10.32 -12.36 12.43
N SER A 567 10.55 -13.35 11.57
CA SER A 567 11.35 -14.54 11.90
C SER A 567 12.32 -14.92 10.76
N LEU A 568 13.57 -15.17 11.11
CA LEU A 568 14.62 -15.73 10.25
C LEU A 568 14.93 -17.14 10.77
N VAL A 569 14.83 -18.16 9.91
CA VAL A 569 14.91 -19.58 10.33
C VAL A 569 15.71 -20.44 9.34
N GLY A 570 16.87 -20.91 9.81
CA GLY A 570 17.72 -21.87 9.09
C GLY A 570 19.17 -21.42 9.01
N GLU A 571 20.09 -22.39 9.00
CA GLU A 571 21.54 -22.13 9.00
C GLU A 571 22.05 -21.32 7.79
N ASP A 572 21.32 -21.34 6.66
CA ASP A 572 21.65 -20.64 5.43
C ASP A 572 20.90 -19.30 5.24
N VAL A 573 20.08 -18.89 6.21
CA VAL A 573 19.50 -17.53 6.24
C VAL A 573 20.58 -16.54 6.67
N LYS A 574 21.25 -15.92 5.70
CA LYS A 574 22.47 -15.10 5.90
C LYS A 574 22.44 -13.74 5.21
N GLY A 575 23.08 -12.75 5.84
CA GLY A 575 23.28 -11.42 5.25
C GLY A 575 22.01 -10.58 5.08
N ASN A 576 20.88 -11.01 5.64
CA ASN A 576 19.61 -10.30 5.51
C ASN A 576 19.58 -9.05 6.41
N CYS A 577 18.92 -8.00 5.95
CA CYS A 577 18.84 -6.71 6.61
C CYS A 577 17.41 -6.41 7.08
N ILE A 578 17.20 -6.38 8.39
CA ILE A 578 15.90 -6.09 9.03
C ILE A 578 15.97 -4.67 9.61
N ILE A 579 15.46 -3.69 8.86
CA ILE A 579 15.74 -2.25 9.07
C ILE A 579 14.46 -1.44 9.36
N SER A 580 14.41 -0.70 10.46
CA SER A 580 13.36 0.29 10.74
C SER A 580 11.92 -0.25 10.66
N ASN A 581 11.72 -1.56 10.92
CA ASN A 581 10.40 -2.16 11.01
C ASN A 581 9.78 -1.83 12.37
N ARG A 582 8.44 -1.83 12.41
CA ARG A 582 7.67 -1.62 13.63
C ARG A 582 6.97 -2.92 14.02
N CYS A 583 7.45 -3.55 15.09
CA CYS A 583 6.97 -4.86 15.56
C CYS A 583 6.21 -4.67 16.88
N ILE A 584 4.88 -4.76 16.85
CA ILE A 584 4.03 -4.32 17.98
C ILE A 584 3.01 -5.41 18.32
N ILE A 585 2.86 -5.84 19.58
CA ILE A 585 1.95 -6.94 19.97
C ILE A 585 2.36 -8.29 19.36
N GLY A 586 2.40 -9.33 20.20
CA GLY A 586 2.79 -10.68 19.79
C GLY A 586 3.52 -11.42 20.90
N GLU A 587 4.09 -12.58 20.58
CA GLU A 587 5.04 -13.22 21.51
C GLU A 587 6.45 -12.65 21.32
N ILE A 588 6.95 -12.63 20.08
CA ILE A 588 8.32 -12.22 19.75
C ILE A 588 8.32 -11.14 18.66
N GLY A 589 9.14 -10.10 18.83
CA GLY A 589 9.31 -9.03 17.85
C GLY A 589 10.09 -9.51 16.63
N ILE A 590 11.36 -9.84 16.83
CA ILE A 590 12.24 -10.39 15.79
C ILE A 590 12.89 -11.67 16.32
N ARG A 591 12.72 -12.78 15.59
CA ARG A 591 13.34 -14.08 15.92
C ARG A 591 14.42 -14.44 14.92
N ILE A 592 15.56 -14.93 15.38
CA ILE A 592 16.63 -15.49 14.56
C ILE A 592 16.96 -16.87 15.11
N LYS A 593 16.61 -17.92 14.37
CA LYS A 593 16.97 -19.31 14.69
C LYS A 593 17.96 -19.80 13.65
N GLU A 594 19.12 -20.28 14.09
CA GLU A 594 20.22 -20.82 13.26
C GLU A 594 20.88 -19.83 12.26
N GLY A 595 20.20 -18.76 11.87
CA GLY A 595 20.68 -17.77 10.89
C GLY A 595 21.95 -17.03 11.32
N LYS A 596 22.79 -16.70 10.33
CA LYS A 596 24.17 -16.22 10.55
C LYS A 596 24.46 -14.92 9.81
N GLY A 597 25.10 -13.94 10.46
CA GLY A 597 25.54 -12.71 9.79
C GLY A 597 24.39 -11.80 9.31
N ASN A 598 23.24 -11.80 9.97
CA ASN A 598 22.13 -10.91 9.65
C ASN A 598 22.21 -9.59 10.44
N ILE A 599 21.67 -8.51 9.88
CA ILE A 599 21.69 -7.16 10.46
C ILE A 599 20.28 -6.76 10.89
N ILE A 600 20.14 -6.27 12.11
CA ILE A 600 18.88 -5.90 12.75
C ILE A 600 19.06 -4.48 13.27
N TYR A 601 18.65 -3.50 12.46
CA TYR A 601 19.02 -2.10 12.63
C TYR A 601 17.80 -1.19 12.82
N GLY A 602 17.79 -0.38 13.89
CA GLY A 602 16.88 0.75 14.03
C GLY A 602 15.39 0.41 14.10
N ASN A 603 15.02 -0.82 14.48
CA ASN A 603 13.63 -1.26 14.59
C ASN A 603 12.96 -0.73 15.87
N ASP A 604 11.65 -0.49 15.83
CA ASP A 604 10.80 -0.08 16.97
C ASP A 604 9.93 -1.28 17.40
N ILE A 605 10.22 -1.85 18.57
CA ILE A 605 9.72 -3.16 18.99
C ILE A 605 9.03 -3.03 20.36
N SER A 606 7.74 -3.37 20.45
CA SER A 606 6.98 -3.15 21.69
C SER A 606 5.75 -4.03 21.96
N MET A 607 5.31 -4.02 23.23
CA MET A 607 4.11 -4.70 23.73
C MET A 607 4.10 -6.22 23.52
N LEU A 608 5.20 -6.91 23.87
CA LEU A 608 5.42 -8.33 23.56
C LEU A 608 5.35 -9.21 24.81
N ASN A 609 4.65 -10.34 24.74
CA ASN A 609 4.52 -11.22 25.90
C ASN A 609 5.76 -12.12 26.15
N LYS A 610 6.73 -12.20 25.22
CA LYS A 610 8.04 -12.82 25.41
C LYS A 610 9.18 -11.84 25.11
N CYS A 611 9.77 -11.90 23.91
CA CYS A 611 11.09 -11.30 23.65
C CYS A 611 11.05 -10.25 22.54
N GLY A 612 11.66 -9.09 22.75
CA GLY A 612 11.84 -8.07 21.70
C GLY A 612 12.63 -8.60 20.52
N ILE A 613 13.88 -9.00 20.77
CA ILE A 613 14.69 -9.77 19.83
C ILE A 613 15.08 -11.10 20.50
N TYR A 614 14.96 -12.21 19.78
CA TYR A 614 15.34 -13.54 20.27
C TYR A 614 16.26 -14.24 19.27
N ILE A 615 17.53 -14.42 19.65
CA ILE A 615 18.55 -15.16 18.92
C ILE A 615 18.66 -16.54 19.57
N CYS A 616 18.52 -17.61 18.79
CA CYS A 616 18.56 -18.97 19.33
C CYS A 616 19.16 -20.04 18.40
N SER A 617 19.53 -21.18 18.98
CA SER A 617 19.95 -22.40 18.26
C SER A 617 21.13 -22.16 17.32
N SER A 618 22.29 -21.82 17.87
CA SER A 618 23.58 -21.60 17.17
C SER A 618 23.59 -20.47 16.14
N ALA A 619 22.59 -19.59 16.18
CA ALA A 619 22.60 -18.32 15.46
C ALA A 619 23.79 -17.46 15.91
N SER A 620 24.58 -16.99 14.95
CA SER A 620 25.91 -16.42 15.20
C SER A 620 26.27 -15.29 14.23
N PHE A 621 27.21 -14.43 14.62
CA PHE A 621 27.66 -13.25 13.85
C PHE A 621 26.55 -12.24 13.51
N ASN A 622 25.39 -12.29 14.17
CA ASN A 622 24.31 -11.34 13.90
C ASN A 622 24.55 -10.01 14.64
N THR A 623 24.15 -8.90 14.02
CA THR A 623 24.33 -7.55 14.55
C THR A 623 22.99 -6.92 14.89
N ASN A 624 22.73 -6.73 16.20
CA ASN A 624 21.60 -5.98 16.73
C ASN A 624 22.05 -4.55 17.06
N GLU A 625 21.72 -3.59 16.20
CA GLU A 625 22.13 -2.19 16.36
C GLU A 625 20.98 -1.18 16.40
N ALA A 626 21.08 -0.18 17.29
CA ALA A 626 20.23 1.01 17.31
C ALA A 626 18.70 0.74 17.45
N ASN A 627 18.29 -0.46 17.86
CA ASN A 627 16.88 -0.80 18.03
C ASN A 627 16.32 -0.18 19.31
N ARG A 628 15.03 0.20 19.28
CA ARG A 628 14.26 0.64 20.43
C ARG A 628 13.33 -0.51 20.86
N ILE A 629 13.48 -0.99 22.10
CA ILE A 629 12.77 -2.17 22.60
C ILE A 629 12.16 -1.89 23.97
N TYR A 630 10.84 -2.00 24.10
CA TYR A 630 10.15 -1.72 25.35
C TYR A 630 8.87 -2.51 25.54
N GLU A 631 8.43 -2.65 26.80
CA GLU A 631 7.19 -3.38 27.13
C GLU A 631 7.17 -4.82 26.59
N ALA A 632 8.36 -5.45 26.49
CA ALA A 632 8.52 -6.89 26.32
C ALA A 632 8.72 -7.57 27.69
N THR A 633 8.65 -8.91 27.76
CA THR A 633 9.11 -9.63 28.97
C THR A 633 10.64 -9.63 29.06
N VAL A 634 11.31 -9.89 27.94
CA VAL A 634 12.77 -9.72 27.78
C VAL A 634 13.03 -8.81 26.58
N GLY A 635 13.91 -7.82 26.73
CA GLY A 635 14.25 -6.93 25.62
C GLY A 635 15.01 -7.66 24.50
N ILE A 636 16.19 -8.19 24.81
CA ILE A 636 16.97 -9.06 23.89
C ILE A 636 17.36 -10.34 24.62
N GLN A 637 17.10 -11.50 24.02
CA GLN A 637 17.56 -12.80 24.50
C GLN A 637 18.49 -13.49 23.49
N ILE A 638 19.59 -14.06 23.97
CA ILE A 638 20.44 -15.01 23.25
C ILE A 638 20.40 -16.34 24.00
N GLU A 639 20.06 -17.42 23.30
CA GLU A 639 19.98 -18.80 23.82
C GLU A 639 20.75 -19.77 22.92
N SER A 640 21.87 -20.33 23.39
CA SER A 640 22.73 -21.17 22.54
C SER A 640 23.25 -20.46 21.29
N GLY A 641 23.47 -19.14 21.35
CA GLY A 641 23.98 -18.31 20.25
C GLY A 641 25.34 -17.71 20.57
N GLU A 642 26.23 -17.68 19.57
CA GLU A 642 27.64 -17.32 19.76
C GLU A 642 28.08 -16.13 18.88
N THR A 643 29.05 -15.34 19.35
CA THR A 643 29.68 -14.27 18.56
C THR A 643 28.67 -13.28 17.94
N ASN A 644 27.58 -12.97 18.65
CA ASN A 644 26.62 -11.94 18.24
C ASN A 644 26.95 -10.58 18.88
N PHE A 645 26.59 -9.50 18.18
CA PHE A 645 26.88 -8.13 18.60
C PHE A 645 25.58 -7.41 18.98
N ILE A 646 25.48 -6.95 20.22
CA ILE A 646 24.37 -6.12 20.72
C ILE A 646 24.93 -4.74 21.04
N HIS A 647 24.66 -3.74 20.20
CA HIS A 647 25.17 -2.38 20.46
C HIS A 647 24.26 -1.21 20.09
N ASN A 648 24.46 -0.08 20.76
CA ASN A 648 23.72 1.17 20.55
C ASN A 648 22.19 1.07 20.72
N ASN A 649 21.65 -0.03 21.27
CA ASN A 649 20.22 -0.24 21.44
C ASN A 649 19.70 0.50 22.68
N ILE A 650 18.41 0.86 22.66
CA ILE A 650 17.69 1.48 23.79
C ILE A 650 16.62 0.50 24.26
N LEU A 651 16.86 -0.14 25.40
CA LEU A 651 15.99 -1.16 25.99
C LEU A 651 15.37 -0.60 27.27
N TYR A 652 14.04 -0.46 27.32
CA TYR A 652 13.40 0.09 28.51
C TYR A 652 12.05 -0.49 28.91
N SER A 653 11.77 -0.46 30.21
CA SER A 653 10.49 -0.93 30.79
C SER A 653 10.07 -2.33 30.33
N ASN A 654 11.03 -3.26 30.16
CA ASN A 654 10.73 -4.67 29.95
C ASN A 654 10.46 -5.33 31.31
N SER A 655 9.47 -6.22 31.41
CA SER A 655 8.93 -6.67 32.69
C SER A 655 9.81 -7.67 33.46
N SER A 656 10.90 -8.15 32.85
CA SER A 656 11.84 -9.08 33.50
C SER A 656 13.30 -8.73 33.27
N LYS A 657 13.78 -8.76 32.02
CA LYS A 657 15.21 -8.59 31.69
C LYS A 657 15.39 -7.60 30.53
N GLY A 658 16.37 -6.71 30.62
CA GLY A 658 16.80 -5.89 29.48
C GLY A 658 17.47 -6.75 28.43
N VAL A 659 18.64 -7.31 28.77
CA VAL A 659 19.35 -8.33 27.97
C VAL A 659 19.49 -9.62 28.77
N TYR A 660 19.29 -10.76 28.14
CA TYR A 660 19.44 -12.09 28.71
C TYR A 660 20.34 -12.97 27.83
N LEU A 661 21.42 -13.49 28.39
CA LEU A 661 22.25 -14.53 27.78
C LEU A 661 22.06 -15.83 28.57
N THR A 662 21.81 -16.93 27.87
CA THR A 662 21.79 -18.28 28.44
C THR A 662 22.41 -19.31 27.50
N ASN A 663 23.32 -20.15 28.00
CA ASN A 663 24.06 -21.13 27.20
C ASN A 663 24.77 -20.45 26.00
N ALA A 664 25.29 -19.24 26.17
CA ALA A 664 25.61 -18.33 25.06
C ALA A 664 26.98 -17.63 25.22
N ASP A 665 27.91 -17.97 24.34
CA ASP A 665 29.33 -17.63 24.49
C ASP A 665 29.85 -16.57 23.50
N TYR A 666 30.96 -15.92 23.83
CA TYR A 666 31.69 -14.99 22.94
C TYR A 666 30.87 -13.80 22.39
N ASN A 667 29.71 -13.47 22.98
CA ASN A 667 28.87 -12.37 22.55
C ASN A 667 29.38 -11.02 23.10
N ILE A 668 29.13 -9.93 22.38
CA ILE A 668 29.59 -8.59 22.74
C ILE A 668 28.38 -7.66 22.96
N ILE A 669 28.28 -7.10 24.16
CA ILE A 669 27.22 -6.15 24.55
C ILE A 669 27.89 -4.80 24.82
N SER A 670 27.66 -3.80 23.97
CA SER A 670 28.35 -2.49 24.09
C SER A 670 27.52 -1.26 23.73
N SER A 671 27.78 -0.12 24.41
CA SER A 671 27.10 1.17 24.15
C SER A 671 25.56 1.16 24.19
N ASN A 672 24.93 0.17 24.84
CA ASN A 672 23.48 0.10 24.99
C ASN A 672 22.98 0.95 26.17
N GLN A 673 21.73 1.45 26.09
CA GLN A 673 21.02 2.08 27.21
C GLN A 673 19.94 1.12 27.73
N ILE A 674 20.00 0.75 29.01
CA ILE A 674 19.16 -0.30 29.60
C ILE A 674 18.55 0.18 30.92
N TYR A 675 17.25 0.46 30.94
CA TYR A 675 16.60 1.04 32.12
C TYR A 675 15.10 0.83 32.20
N GLY A 676 14.50 0.72 33.39
CA GLY A 676 13.04 0.91 33.48
C GLY A 676 12.41 0.44 34.78
N PRO A 677 11.41 1.17 35.30
CA PRO A 677 10.72 0.77 36.53
C PRO A 677 10.06 -0.60 36.36
N GLY A 678 10.42 -1.54 37.23
CA GLY A 678 9.94 -2.92 37.18
C GLY A 678 10.78 -3.89 36.34
N GLN A 679 11.82 -3.42 35.63
CA GLN A 679 12.79 -4.31 34.98
C GLN A 679 13.71 -4.92 36.04
N ASN A 680 13.57 -6.23 36.28
CA ASN A 680 14.30 -6.91 37.37
C ASN A 680 15.82 -6.94 37.13
N TYR A 681 16.25 -7.15 35.89
CA TYR A 681 17.67 -7.23 35.54
C TYR A 681 17.96 -6.37 34.32
N GLY A 682 18.98 -5.51 34.39
CA GLY A 682 19.48 -4.80 33.22
C GLY A 682 20.10 -5.78 32.23
N ILE A 683 21.16 -6.47 32.66
CA ILE A 683 21.76 -7.61 31.94
C ILE A 683 21.79 -8.80 32.88
N TYR A 684 21.33 -9.96 32.40
CA TYR A 684 21.40 -11.24 33.11
C TYR A 684 22.18 -12.24 32.25
N LEU A 685 23.11 -12.96 32.85
CA LEU A 685 23.98 -13.91 32.18
C LEU A 685 24.09 -15.18 33.05
N SER A 686 23.84 -16.33 32.43
CA SER A 686 23.69 -17.65 33.06
C SER A 686 24.20 -18.70 32.06
N ASP A 687 24.98 -19.68 32.49
CA ASP A 687 25.65 -20.67 31.62
C ASP A 687 26.29 -19.99 30.38
N GLY A 688 27.26 -19.10 30.54
CA GLY A 688 27.79 -18.37 29.37
C GLY A 688 29.19 -17.85 29.58
N ASP A 689 30.08 -18.18 28.65
CA ASP A 689 31.51 -17.95 28.80
C ASP A 689 32.06 -16.93 27.79
N TYR A 690 33.17 -16.29 28.17
CA TYR A 690 33.95 -15.39 27.31
C TYR A 690 33.17 -14.20 26.71
N ASN A 691 32.01 -13.84 27.26
CA ASN A 691 31.24 -12.69 26.79
C ASN A 691 31.86 -11.38 27.25
N VAL A 692 31.68 -10.32 26.45
CA VAL A 692 32.19 -8.98 26.74
C VAL A 692 31.03 -8.01 26.96
N ILE A 693 30.77 -7.68 28.23
CA ILE A 693 29.80 -6.67 28.64
C ILE A 693 30.55 -5.37 28.89
N GLY A 694 30.72 -4.53 27.87
CA GLY A 694 31.57 -3.38 28.04
C GLY A 694 31.49 -2.27 27.01
N ASN A 695 32.41 -1.31 27.11
CA ASN A 695 32.49 -0.15 26.23
C ASN A 695 31.18 0.66 26.20
N LYS A 696 30.93 1.41 27.28
CA LYS A 696 29.91 2.45 27.43
C LYS A 696 28.45 2.00 27.52
N ASN A 697 28.13 0.77 27.98
CA ASN A 697 26.74 0.50 28.36
C ASN A 697 26.32 1.40 29.53
N VAL A 698 25.06 1.86 29.51
CA VAL A 698 24.46 2.73 30.51
C VAL A 698 23.26 2.00 31.12
N ILE A 699 23.39 1.55 32.37
CA ILE A 699 22.45 0.59 33.00
C ILE A 699 21.93 1.17 34.31
N HIS A 700 20.63 1.50 34.38
CA HIS A 700 20.07 2.18 35.55
C HIS A 700 18.59 1.92 35.80
N ASN A 701 18.11 2.20 37.01
CA ASN A 701 16.70 2.06 37.40
C ASN A 701 16.13 0.65 37.21
N ASN A 702 16.96 -0.40 37.22
CA ASN A 702 16.56 -1.81 37.28
C ASN A 702 16.59 -2.27 38.76
N ASN A 703 16.20 -3.51 39.07
CA ASN A 703 16.49 -4.07 40.40
C ASN A 703 17.98 -4.45 40.54
N TYR A 704 18.50 -5.21 39.58
CA TYR A 704 19.92 -5.51 39.41
C TYR A 704 20.45 -4.90 38.12
N GLY A 705 21.66 -4.30 38.13
CA GLY A 705 22.27 -3.75 36.93
C GLY A 705 22.80 -4.86 36.00
N ILE A 706 23.84 -5.58 36.42
CA ILE A 706 24.38 -6.76 35.74
C ILE A 706 24.39 -7.94 36.74
N TYR A 707 23.87 -9.09 36.34
CA TYR A 707 23.75 -10.29 37.17
C TYR A 707 24.38 -11.49 36.46
N LEU A 708 25.31 -12.18 37.12
CA LEU A 708 26.00 -13.38 36.66
C LEU A 708 25.68 -14.53 37.62
N THR A 709 25.45 -15.73 37.09
CA THR A 709 25.09 -16.94 37.84
C THR A 709 25.40 -18.18 37.00
N ASP A 710 25.17 -19.38 37.56
CA ASP A 710 25.09 -20.65 36.82
C ASP A 710 26.31 -20.88 35.90
N SER A 711 27.49 -21.16 36.46
CA SER A 711 28.73 -21.41 35.67
C SER A 711 29.09 -20.35 34.61
N ALA A 712 28.67 -19.10 34.77
CA ALA A 712 29.04 -18.01 33.86
C ALA A 712 30.50 -17.59 34.06
N THR A 713 31.45 -18.15 33.31
CA THR A 713 32.90 -17.99 33.57
C THR A 713 33.67 -17.18 32.50
N PHE A 714 34.85 -16.68 32.87
CA PHE A 714 35.76 -15.94 31.96
C PHE A 714 35.16 -14.71 31.25
N ASN A 715 34.03 -14.16 31.72
CA ASN A 715 33.40 -12.98 31.12
C ASN A 715 34.13 -11.70 31.52
N VAL A 716 34.07 -10.69 30.65
CA VAL A 716 34.71 -9.38 30.86
C VAL A 716 33.64 -8.30 31.00
N ILE A 717 33.60 -7.64 32.16
CA ILE A 717 32.68 -6.53 32.45
C ILE A 717 33.51 -5.24 32.58
N ASN A 718 33.53 -4.39 31.55
CA ASN A 718 34.39 -3.20 31.57
C ASN A 718 33.86 -1.90 30.96
N ASN A 719 34.34 -0.76 31.47
CA ASN A 719 34.00 0.57 30.95
C ASN A 719 32.49 0.88 30.86
N ASN A 720 31.68 0.34 31.78
CA ASN A 720 30.23 0.59 31.86
C ASN A 720 29.88 1.69 32.87
N ARG A 721 28.71 2.31 32.72
CA ARG A 721 28.11 3.27 33.65
C ARG A 721 26.83 2.68 34.24
N ILE A 722 26.92 2.18 35.47
CA ILE A 722 25.86 1.43 36.15
C ILE A 722 25.40 2.26 37.35
N TYR A 723 24.13 2.64 37.44
CA TYR A 723 23.71 3.49 38.56
C TYR A 723 22.25 3.38 38.97
N SER A 724 21.94 3.68 40.22
CA SER A 724 20.57 3.73 40.74
C SER A 724 19.73 2.48 40.43
N ASN A 725 20.34 1.29 40.50
CA ASN A 725 19.60 0.03 40.44
C ASN A 725 19.20 -0.36 41.86
N SER A 726 17.96 -0.75 42.14
CA SER A 726 17.42 -0.75 43.51
C SER A 726 18.04 -1.75 44.49
N ASN A 727 18.83 -2.72 44.02
CA ASN A 727 19.54 -3.69 44.86
C ASN A 727 21.05 -3.64 44.57
N LYS A 728 21.56 -4.38 43.57
CA LYS A 728 23.00 -4.39 43.24
C LYS A 728 23.31 -3.83 41.85
N GLY A 729 24.42 -3.11 41.76
CA GLY A 729 24.95 -2.60 40.48
C GLY A 729 25.47 -3.74 39.60
N ILE A 730 26.48 -4.45 40.09
CA ILE A 730 26.88 -5.77 39.58
C ILE A 730 26.55 -6.80 40.67
N TYR A 731 26.24 -8.03 40.31
CA TYR A 731 26.17 -9.15 41.25
C TYR A 731 26.70 -10.41 40.57
N ILE A 732 27.67 -11.06 41.21
CA ILE A 732 28.07 -12.44 40.92
C ILE A 732 27.38 -13.30 41.97
N TYR A 733 26.56 -14.25 41.53
CA TYR A 733 25.80 -15.18 42.34
C TYR A 733 26.23 -16.62 42.03
N ASP A 734 26.05 -17.49 43.01
CA ASP A 734 26.49 -18.90 43.02
C ASP A 734 28.02 -19.11 43.07
N ASP A 735 28.42 -20.29 43.56
CA ASP A 735 29.82 -20.65 43.82
C ASP A 735 30.61 -21.00 42.53
N ASP A 736 29.92 -21.17 41.39
CA ASP A 736 30.50 -21.60 40.10
C ASP A 736 30.73 -20.45 39.08
N ALA A 737 30.31 -19.21 39.38
CA ALA A 737 30.45 -18.04 38.48
C ALA A 737 31.87 -17.42 38.50
N ASP A 738 32.87 -18.26 38.23
CA ASP A 738 34.29 -18.05 38.45
C ASP A 738 35.04 -17.32 37.31
N TYR A 739 36.29 -16.89 37.59
CA TYR A 739 37.25 -16.32 36.63
C TYR A 739 36.80 -15.06 35.84
N ASN A 740 35.73 -14.40 36.26
CA ASN A 740 35.22 -13.18 35.64
C ASN A 740 36.11 -11.95 35.92
N THR A 741 36.28 -11.07 34.91
CA THR A 741 37.10 -9.85 35.00
C THR A 741 36.24 -8.59 35.04
N ILE A 742 36.17 -7.91 36.19
CA ILE A 742 35.49 -6.63 36.36
C ILE A 742 36.53 -5.49 36.40
N SER A 743 36.47 -4.53 35.46
CA SER A 743 37.44 -3.43 35.40
C SER A 743 36.85 -2.11 34.88
N SER A 744 37.34 -0.97 35.39
CA SER A 744 37.03 0.38 34.86
C SER A 744 35.54 0.76 34.76
N ASN A 745 34.66 0.13 35.56
CA ASN A 745 33.23 0.47 35.60
C ASN A 745 32.96 1.65 36.57
N GLN A 746 32.03 2.52 36.20
CA GLN A 746 31.50 3.57 37.08
C GLN A 746 30.20 3.09 37.73
N ILE A 747 30.22 2.88 39.05
CA ILE A 747 29.07 2.35 39.80
C ILE A 747 28.71 3.30 40.96
N TYR A 748 27.49 3.83 40.99
CA TYR A 748 27.04 4.84 41.97
C TYR A 748 25.51 5.03 41.97
N GLY A 749 24.98 5.96 42.76
CA GLY A 749 23.61 6.47 42.62
C GLY A 749 22.72 6.29 43.86
N PRO A 750 21.70 7.14 44.04
CA PRO A 750 20.77 7.03 45.17
C PRO A 750 19.94 5.76 45.09
N ASN A 751 19.64 5.17 46.25
CA ASN A 751 18.79 3.97 46.42
C ASN A 751 19.33 2.70 45.74
N GLN A 752 20.65 2.58 45.55
CA GLN A 752 21.30 1.32 45.21
C GLN A 752 21.98 0.75 46.47
N ASP A 753 21.50 -0.39 46.95
CA ASP A 753 21.95 -1.01 48.21
C ASP A 753 23.43 -1.46 48.15
N TYR A 754 23.87 -2.00 47.01
CA TYR A 754 25.22 -2.56 46.83
C TYR A 754 25.85 -2.18 45.48
N GLY A 755 27.18 -1.99 45.48
CA GLY A 755 27.94 -1.65 44.27
C GLY A 755 28.20 -2.86 43.37
N ILE A 756 28.93 -3.83 43.93
CA ILE A 756 29.29 -5.15 43.39
C ILE A 756 29.00 -6.16 44.50
#